data_AF-A0A9W9CTJ0-F1
#
_entry.id   AF-A0A9W9CTJ0-F1
#
_cell.length_a   1.000
_cell.length_b   1.000
_cell.length_c   1.000
_cell.angle_alpha   90.00
_cell.angle_beta   90.00
_cell.angle_gamma   90.00
#
_symmetry.space_group_name_H-M   'P 1'
#
loop_
_entity.id
_entity.type
_entity.pdbx_description
1 polymer ?
#
loop_
_entity_poly.entity_id
_entity_poly.type
_entity_poly.pdbx_seq_one_letter_code
_entity_poly.pdbx_strand_id
1 'polypeptide(L)'
;MDGRFATIEDNASNSFEWIFDSSKTKLVEWLAHGKGLFWIQGNVDGLRLQEHNGSDIEIYCKNTILDQDSKVRPLLRPLVPEIVRRAEGVFIWVKYALQGLVTAAIQGRDEEQLLFMLDSTPTDLVEYYASVIRRIRHEDRRAAYVLFQLVRSRLEGQWLDSMDVIFAHAVWNSENFTDAQTSFKTLMSTWLVDSLKMRYRAGSFHLPEERSHRFVRNRYLVNRFGNSIGYEHQKDKIAQLSGGLLHATRPPVASKSKDMLEWHLNEQVTLGNIPSRTATAMKPLMTYFTEEDQQPVWVEPSHQTVDDFIQRPDFKTLMLGGEAEFFHESRYTWLAKVFLVQGLMYDAGRMCMLSEMTTGRSMVTFIDSVPKAVWKEMYENDTARGDKKIDTKIDSPLRFAVINGLTLYLEDALRIDTNIFNITKEELILVAPIGTETRKESSKEGRWRTVTEGEEYLQRHLDTTQLIVGRGYHPGKTRAAYLRILWIIGARTIMKDRIVLREQHYERWPMHATEAKAVLLMKLGQDPDAQLSGLKTRIVEGQWNAAVKWRPMHVAGLDFTKKLHEAGADLNGADGQGNTPLDWLLGPWDTGKGRKLRGLAHRLVEDVDFDAERARWGKIAYLIKNGGIARSTPGQVWHSFTSRHAEQLPRQSVSIVKRHGPGDPQDSAVNLGEPVSKDKDGNLSSRLTGNTHIATGFSDMVTRKEAGETVTYTNLGDDGNLLENYFEDLQLAVTHCSGLAVESSEPEIRKEKRAFWWNARG
;
A
#
# COMPACT_ATOMS: atom_id res chain seq x y z
N MET A 1 -30.50 -48.82 10.63
CA MET A 1 -29.62 -48.10 9.69
C MET A 1 -30.18 -46.71 9.54
N ASP A 2 -29.34 -45.70 9.68
CA ASP A 2 -29.70 -44.31 9.98
C ASP A 2 -30.06 -43.56 8.69
N GLY A 3 -31.14 -42.76 8.69
CA GLY A 3 -31.74 -42.12 7.51
C GLY A 3 -30.85 -41.09 6.77
N ARG A 4 -29.61 -40.90 7.25
CA ARG A 4 -28.56 -40.11 6.62
C ARG A 4 -28.02 -40.70 5.32
N PHE A 5 -28.11 -42.02 5.13
CA PHE A 5 -27.68 -42.67 3.88
C PHE A 5 -28.59 -42.35 2.69
N ALA A 6 -29.90 -42.28 2.90
CA ALA A 6 -30.87 -41.96 1.84
C ALA A 6 -30.69 -40.52 1.31
N THR A 7 -30.27 -39.59 2.17
CA THR A 7 -30.01 -38.19 1.77
C THR A 7 -28.70 -38.03 1.00
N ILE A 8 -27.77 -38.99 1.10
CA ILE A 8 -26.53 -39.00 0.32
C ILE A 8 -26.81 -39.52 -1.10
N GLU A 9 -27.63 -40.56 -1.27
CA GLU A 9 -28.00 -41.08 -2.61
C GLU A 9 -28.71 -40.02 -3.47
N ASP A 10 -29.67 -39.29 -2.90
CA ASP A 10 -30.42 -38.25 -3.64
C ASP A 10 -29.56 -37.04 -4.03
N ASN A 11 -28.53 -36.71 -3.24
CA ASN A 11 -27.63 -35.60 -3.54
C ASN A 11 -26.39 -36.01 -4.36
N ALA A 12 -26.01 -37.30 -4.34
CA ALA A 12 -24.87 -37.82 -5.10
C ALA A 12 -25.08 -37.71 -6.62
N SER A 13 -26.32 -37.85 -7.09
CA SER A 13 -26.67 -37.76 -8.51
C SER A 13 -26.41 -36.37 -9.11
N ASN A 14 -26.48 -35.30 -8.30
CA ASN A 14 -26.25 -33.91 -8.75
C ASN A 14 -24.94 -33.30 -8.21
N SER A 15 -24.14 -34.05 -7.45
CA SER A 15 -22.93 -33.56 -6.76
C SER A 15 -21.84 -33.06 -7.71
N PHE A 16 -21.93 -33.37 -9.01
CA PHE A 16 -20.98 -32.90 -10.02
C PHE A 16 -21.62 -31.98 -11.07
N GLU A 17 -22.93 -31.70 -11.05
CA GLU A 17 -23.53 -30.79 -12.05
C GLU A 17 -22.92 -29.39 -11.99
N TRP A 18 -22.58 -28.92 -10.79
CA TRP A 18 -21.93 -27.62 -10.62
C TRP A 18 -20.60 -27.52 -11.36
N ILE A 19 -19.92 -28.64 -11.63
CA ILE A 19 -18.63 -28.63 -12.32
C ILE A 19 -18.76 -28.30 -13.80
N PHE A 20 -19.90 -28.67 -14.39
CA PHE A 20 -20.24 -28.40 -15.79
C PHE A 20 -21.00 -27.09 -15.98
N ASP A 21 -21.40 -26.42 -14.89
CA ASP A 21 -21.98 -25.08 -14.94
C ASP A 21 -20.88 -24.04 -15.22
N SER A 22 -20.87 -23.51 -16.45
CA SER A 22 -19.90 -22.52 -16.92
C SER A 22 -19.97 -21.18 -16.19
N SER A 23 -21.04 -20.92 -15.43
CA SER A 23 -21.14 -19.77 -14.54
C SER A 23 -20.40 -19.97 -13.21
N LYS A 24 -20.16 -21.23 -12.81
CA LYS A 24 -19.54 -21.59 -11.53
C LYS A 24 -18.11 -22.08 -11.67
N THR A 25 -17.78 -22.75 -12.77
CA THR A 25 -16.41 -23.20 -13.04
C THR A 25 -16.01 -22.97 -14.50
N LYS A 26 -14.70 -22.94 -14.73
CA LYS A 26 -14.13 -22.88 -16.08
C LYS A 26 -13.84 -24.25 -16.69
N LEU A 27 -14.32 -25.35 -16.09
CA LEU A 27 -13.98 -26.71 -16.55
C LEU A 27 -14.43 -26.92 -18.00
N VAL A 28 -15.64 -26.51 -18.37
CA VAL A 28 -16.17 -26.68 -19.73
C VAL A 28 -15.36 -25.87 -20.74
N GLU A 29 -14.99 -24.64 -20.39
CA GLU A 29 -14.15 -23.77 -21.23
C GLU A 29 -12.75 -24.39 -21.39
N TRP A 30 -12.19 -24.93 -20.31
CA TRP A 30 -10.91 -25.64 -20.31
C TRP A 30 -10.95 -26.92 -21.17
N LEU A 31 -11.97 -27.78 -20.99
CA LEU A 31 -12.18 -29.01 -21.77
C LEU A 31 -12.34 -28.70 -23.26
N ALA A 32 -13.10 -27.66 -23.61
CA ALA A 32 -13.35 -27.30 -25.00
C ALA A 32 -12.12 -26.75 -25.72
N HIS A 33 -11.18 -26.13 -25.00
CA HIS A 33 -10.07 -25.39 -25.61
C HIS A 33 -8.71 -26.07 -25.42
N GLY A 34 -8.59 -27.03 -24.49
CA GLY A 34 -7.38 -27.83 -24.27
C GLY A 34 -6.16 -27.01 -23.84
N LYS A 35 -6.36 -25.82 -23.25
CA LYS A 35 -5.29 -24.90 -22.84
C LYS A 35 -5.42 -24.55 -21.35
N GLY A 36 -4.32 -24.69 -20.62
CA GLY A 36 -4.23 -24.42 -19.17
C GLY A 36 -4.25 -25.68 -18.32
N LEU A 37 -4.21 -25.52 -16.99
CA LEU A 37 -4.41 -26.58 -16.00
C LEU A 37 -5.71 -26.31 -15.24
N PHE A 38 -6.56 -27.31 -15.10
CA PHE A 38 -7.78 -27.25 -14.31
C PHE A 38 -7.71 -28.31 -13.21
N TRP A 39 -7.90 -27.89 -11.96
CA TRP A 39 -7.84 -28.77 -10.79
C TRP A 39 -9.14 -28.67 -9.99
N ILE A 40 -9.59 -29.82 -9.49
CA ILE A 40 -10.79 -29.97 -8.70
C ILE A 40 -10.33 -30.36 -7.29
N GLN A 41 -10.59 -29.48 -6.32
CA GLN A 41 -10.41 -29.80 -4.91
C GLN A 41 -11.77 -30.14 -4.32
N GLY A 42 -11.98 -31.41 -3.99
CA GLY A 42 -13.17 -31.86 -3.29
C GLY A 42 -12.79 -32.97 -2.33
N ASN A 43 -13.15 -32.83 -1.06
CA ASN A 43 -13.10 -33.92 -0.09
C ASN A 43 -14.33 -34.80 -0.33
N VAL A 44 -14.30 -35.56 -1.43
CA VAL A 44 -15.35 -36.54 -1.73
C VAL A 44 -14.93 -37.81 -1.01
N ASP A 45 -15.55 -38.09 0.14
CA ASP A 45 -15.38 -39.36 0.84
C ASP A 45 -15.59 -40.51 -0.16
N GLY A 46 -14.53 -41.24 -0.48
CA GLY A 46 -14.56 -42.38 -1.39
C GLY A 46 -13.88 -42.17 -2.75
N LEU A 47 -13.55 -40.95 -3.19
CA LEU A 47 -12.84 -40.75 -4.46
C LEU A 47 -11.34 -40.94 -4.26
N ARG A 48 -10.89 -42.17 -4.45
CA ARG A 48 -9.50 -42.57 -4.39
C ARG A 48 -8.85 -42.29 -5.74
N LEU A 49 -8.07 -41.22 -5.84
CA LEU A 49 -7.30 -40.86 -7.05
C LEU A 49 -6.51 -42.05 -7.62
N GLN A 50 -6.02 -42.94 -6.76
CA GLN A 50 -5.36 -44.20 -7.14
C GLN A 50 -6.22 -45.15 -7.98
N GLU A 51 -7.54 -45.12 -7.85
CA GLU A 51 -8.47 -45.97 -8.60
C GLU A 51 -8.71 -45.46 -10.03
N HIS A 52 -8.41 -44.19 -10.30
CA HIS A 52 -8.66 -43.57 -11.60
C HIS A 52 -7.38 -43.20 -12.38
N ASN A 53 -6.26 -42.97 -11.70
CA ASN A 53 -5.02 -42.54 -12.37
C ASN A 53 -4.09 -43.69 -12.75
N GLY A 54 -4.35 -44.92 -12.32
CA GLY A 54 -3.42 -46.05 -12.50
C GLY A 54 -3.05 -46.31 -13.96
N SER A 55 -4.04 -46.29 -14.86
CA SER A 55 -3.82 -46.46 -16.31
C SER A 55 -2.98 -45.33 -16.91
N ASP A 56 -3.26 -44.08 -16.53
CA ASP A 56 -2.53 -42.92 -17.07
C ASP A 56 -1.09 -42.88 -16.55
N ILE A 57 -0.86 -43.27 -15.29
CA ILE A 57 0.47 -43.45 -14.71
C ILE A 57 1.23 -44.53 -15.46
N GLU A 58 0.60 -45.67 -15.74
CA GLU A 58 1.21 -46.76 -16.48
C GLU A 58 1.63 -46.32 -17.90
N ILE A 59 0.75 -45.58 -18.59
CA ILE A 59 1.04 -45.00 -19.92
C ILE A 59 2.20 -44.01 -19.83
N TYR A 60 2.19 -43.11 -18.83
CA TYR A 60 3.27 -42.16 -18.61
C TYR A 60 4.62 -42.86 -18.38
N CYS A 61 4.65 -43.90 -17.53
CA CYS A 61 5.84 -44.70 -17.30
C CYS A 61 6.34 -45.38 -18.57
N LYS A 62 5.45 -46.04 -19.31
CA LYS A 62 5.79 -46.72 -20.56
C LYS A 62 6.38 -45.75 -21.58
N ASN A 63 5.76 -44.59 -21.79
CA ASN A 63 6.24 -43.59 -22.73
C ASN A 63 7.61 -43.03 -22.29
N THR A 64 7.74 -42.67 -21.02
CA THR A 64 9.02 -42.15 -20.48
C THR A 64 10.15 -43.17 -20.60
N ILE A 65 9.87 -44.47 -20.39
CA ILE A 65 10.83 -45.56 -20.56
C ILE A 65 11.15 -45.78 -22.04
N LEU A 66 10.15 -45.73 -22.93
CA LEU A 66 10.34 -45.89 -24.38
C LEU A 66 11.30 -44.85 -24.96
N ASP A 67 11.36 -43.66 -24.36
CA ASP A 67 12.28 -42.59 -24.77
C ASP A 67 13.74 -42.80 -24.31
N GLN A 68 14.01 -43.78 -23.42
CA GLN A 68 15.37 -44.06 -22.91
C GLN A 68 16.20 -44.95 -23.83
N ASP A 69 17.49 -45.14 -23.51
CA ASP A 69 18.43 -46.03 -24.23
C ASP A 69 17.92 -47.49 -24.27
N SER A 70 18.22 -48.21 -25.37
CA SER A 70 17.80 -49.60 -25.57
C SER A 70 18.31 -50.57 -24.50
N LYS A 71 19.39 -50.23 -23.78
CA LYS A 71 19.92 -50.99 -22.64
C LYS A 71 19.16 -50.72 -21.34
N VAL A 72 18.57 -49.54 -21.19
CA VAL A 72 17.82 -49.13 -19.98
C VAL A 72 16.37 -49.66 -20.00
N ARG A 73 15.75 -49.69 -21.19
CA ARG A 73 14.35 -50.14 -21.35
C ARG A 73 14.04 -51.51 -20.74
N PRO A 74 14.85 -52.57 -20.97
CA PRO A 74 14.56 -53.90 -20.45
C PRO A 74 14.64 -53.98 -18.92
N LEU A 75 15.44 -53.11 -18.29
CA LEU A 75 15.60 -53.06 -16.83
C LEU A 75 14.42 -52.37 -16.14
N LEU A 76 13.86 -51.31 -16.74
CA LEU A 76 12.79 -50.52 -16.12
C LEU A 76 11.38 -51.02 -16.42
N ARG A 77 11.19 -51.68 -17.58
CA ARG A 77 9.86 -52.14 -18.00
C ARG A 77 9.20 -53.11 -17.00
N PRO A 78 9.92 -54.07 -16.37
CA PRO A 78 9.34 -54.94 -15.35
C PRO A 78 8.88 -54.19 -14.09
N LEU A 79 9.43 -53.02 -13.79
CA LEU A 79 9.12 -52.24 -12.58
C LEU A 79 7.84 -51.40 -12.71
N VAL A 80 7.30 -51.23 -13.92
CA VAL A 80 6.13 -50.35 -14.17
C VAL A 80 4.91 -50.71 -13.30
N PRO A 81 4.48 -51.98 -13.17
CA PRO A 81 3.34 -52.32 -12.32
C PRO A 81 3.55 -51.92 -10.86
N GLU A 82 4.79 -52.05 -10.37
CA GLU A 82 5.13 -51.71 -8.99
C GLU A 82 5.18 -50.19 -8.77
N ILE A 83 5.68 -49.44 -9.75
CA ILE A 83 5.62 -47.98 -9.75
C ILE A 83 4.16 -47.50 -9.71
N VAL A 84 3.29 -48.05 -10.57
CA VAL A 84 1.85 -47.70 -10.61
C VAL A 84 1.20 -47.98 -9.25
N ARG A 85 1.48 -49.15 -8.67
CA ARG A 85 0.93 -49.58 -7.38
C ARG A 85 1.34 -48.64 -6.24
N ARG A 86 2.61 -48.27 -6.18
CA ARG A 86 3.17 -47.45 -5.08
C ARG A 86 2.96 -45.95 -5.24
N ALA A 87 2.66 -45.50 -6.45
CA ALA A 87 2.32 -44.11 -6.69
C ALA A 87 1.05 -43.65 -5.98
N GLU A 88 0.14 -44.58 -5.64
CA GLU A 88 -1.15 -44.25 -5.01
C GLU A 88 -1.89 -43.12 -5.76
N GLY A 89 -1.81 -43.12 -7.10
CA GLY A 89 -2.44 -42.11 -7.97
C GLY A 89 -1.69 -40.78 -8.09
N VAL A 90 -0.51 -40.65 -7.47
CA VAL A 90 0.28 -39.40 -7.41
C VAL A 90 1.32 -39.33 -8.52
N PHE A 91 1.02 -38.61 -9.60
CA PHE A 91 1.91 -38.44 -10.75
C PHE A 91 3.28 -37.84 -10.43
N ILE A 92 3.33 -36.89 -9.49
CA ILE A 92 4.61 -36.26 -9.13
C ILE A 92 5.58 -37.27 -8.52
N TRP A 93 5.07 -38.19 -7.69
CA TRP A 93 5.85 -39.28 -7.14
C TRP A 93 6.41 -40.18 -8.26
N VAL A 94 5.55 -40.57 -9.22
CA VAL A 94 5.92 -41.40 -10.38
C VAL A 94 7.06 -40.76 -11.17
N LYS A 95 6.89 -39.48 -11.53
CA LYS A 95 7.88 -38.73 -12.32
C LYS A 95 9.26 -38.81 -11.66
N TYR A 96 9.33 -38.56 -10.36
CA TYR A 96 10.61 -38.56 -9.68
C TYR A 96 11.18 -39.96 -9.38
N ALA A 97 10.33 -40.91 -8.98
CA ALA A 97 10.75 -42.29 -8.78
C ALA A 97 11.36 -42.83 -10.08
N LEU A 98 10.68 -42.60 -11.21
CA LEU A 98 11.14 -43.02 -12.53
C LEU A 98 12.42 -42.30 -12.96
N GLN A 99 12.57 -40.99 -12.72
CA GLN A 99 13.83 -40.28 -12.98
C GLN A 99 15.01 -40.84 -12.17
N GLY A 100 14.78 -41.19 -10.90
CA GLY A 100 15.78 -41.83 -10.05
C GLY A 100 16.20 -43.20 -10.57
N LEU A 101 15.22 -44.03 -10.97
CA LEU A 101 15.45 -45.35 -11.54
C LEU A 101 16.16 -45.27 -12.91
N VAL A 102 15.79 -44.34 -13.77
CA VAL A 102 16.46 -44.09 -15.06
C VAL A 102 17.93 -43.73 -14.84
N THR A 103 18.20 -42.80 -13.92
CA THR A 103 19.57 -42.38 -13.60
C THR A 103 20.40 -43.55 -13.06
N ALA A 104 19.82 -44.35 -12.16
CA ALA A 104 20.46 -45.55 -11.62
C ALA A 104 20.73 -46.62 -12.69
N ALA A 105 19.78 -46.85 -13.60
CA ALA A 105 19.95 -47.80 -14.69
C ALA A 105 21.05 -47.36 -15.67
N ILE A 106 21.15 -46.05 -15.98
CA ILE A 106 22.24 -45.47 -16.79
C ILE A 106 23.60 -45.69 -16.09
N GLN A 107 23.64 -45.67 -14.76
CA GLN A 107 24.83 -45.96 -13.96
C GLN A 107 25.17 -47.47 -13.87
N GLY A 108 24.44 -48.34 -14.57
CA GLY A 108 24.71 -49.77 -14.64
C GLY A 108 24.18 -50.57 -13.45
N ARG A 109 23.21 -50.03 -12.71
CA ARG A 109 22.50 -50.79 -11.65
C ARG A 109 21.67 -51.91 -12.28
N ASP A 110 21.69 -53.08 -11.65
CA ASP A 110 20.90 -54.24 -12.06
C ASP A 110 19.44 -54.13 -11.56
N GLU A 111 18.60 -55.07 -11.99
CA GLU A 111 17.16 -55.09 -11.68
C GLU A 111 16.88 -55.16 -10.17
N GLU A 112 17.65 -55.96 -9.42
CA GLU A 112 17.49 -56.12 -7.97
C GLU A 112 17.82 -54.82 -7.22
N GLN A 113 18.89 -54.14 -7.62
CA GLN A 113 19.26 -52.83 -7.08
C GLN A 113 18.22 -51.75 -7.41
N LEU A 114 17.65 -51.78 -8.62
CA LEU A 114 16.59 -50.86 -9.02
C LEU A 114 15.29 -51.12 -8.25
N LEU A 115 14.91 -52.37 -8.02
CA LEU A 115 13.77 -52.73 -7.19
C LEU A 115 13.97 -52.30 -5.74
N PHE A 116 15.16 -52.53 -5.18
CA PHE A 116 15.51 -52.06 -3.83
C PHE A 116 15.45 -50.52 -3.72
N MET A 117 15.91 -49.80 -4.75
CA MET A 117 15.80 -48.34 -4.82
C MET A 117 14.34 -47.88 -4.91
N LEU A 118 13.52 -48.59 -5.70
CA LEU A 118 12.09 -48.35 -5.75
C LEU A 118 11.52 -48.54 -4.35
N ASP A 119 11.67 -49.71 -3.72
CA ASP A 119 11.20 -50.06 -2.37
C ASP A 119 11.57 -49.02 -1.31
N SER A 120 12.80 -48.51 -1.36
CA SER A 120 13.30 -47.48 -0.44
C SER A 120 12.73 -46.08 -0.67
N THR A 121 11.99 -45.85 -1.75
CA THR A 121 11.34 -44.57 -2.05
C THR A 121 10.05 -44.43 -1.22
N PRO A 122 9.92 -43.40 -0.34
CA PRO A 122 8.74 -43.22 0.49
C PRO A 122 7.49 -42.99 -0.35
N THR A 123 6.36 -43.63 -0.04
CA THR A 123 5.08 -43.44 -0.75
C THR A 123 4.35 -42.17 -0.30
N ASP A 124 4.54 -41.75 0.94
CA ASP A 124 4.05 -40.48 1.44
C ASP A 124 4.80 -39.30 0.80
N LEU A 125 4.07 -38.31 0.28
CA LEU A 125 4.64 -37.16 -0.43
C LEU A 125 5.53 -36.29 0.46
N VAL A 126 5.18 -36.14 1.74
CA VAL A 126 5.97 -35.34 2.67
C VAL A 126 7.30 -36.04 2.95
N GLU A 127 7.26 -37.34 3.25
CA GLU A 127 8.47 -38.13 3.45
C GLU A 127 9.33 -38.17 2.20
N TYR A 128 8.69 -38.25 1.03
CA TYR A 128 9.32 -38.16 -0.27
C TYR A 128 10.06 -36.82 -0.44
N TYR A 129 9.38 -35.67 -0.28
CA TYR A 129 10.03 -34.36 -0.38
C TYR A 129 11.12 -34.18 0.67
N ALA A 130 10.91 -34.66 1.89
CA ALA A 130 11.94 -34.66 2.93
C ALA A 130 13.16 -35.50 2.53
N SER A 131 12.96 -36.62 1.83
CA SER A 131 14.06 -37.42 1.28
C SER A 131 14.83 -36.65 0.20
N VAL A 132 14.14 -35.89 -0.67
CA VAL A 132 14.77 -35.02 -1.68
C VAL A 132 15.61 -33.94 -1.00
N ILE A 133 15.06 -33.26 0.01
CA ILE A 133 15.79 -32.27 0.80
C ILE A 133 17.02 -32.88 1.48
N ARG A 134 16.89 -34.07 2.08
CA ARG A 134 18.01 -34.76 2.72
C ARG A 134 19.14 -35.12 1.75
N ARG A 135 18.82 -35.33 0.46
CA ARG A 135 19.81 -35.60 -0.59
C ARG A 135 20.54 -34.34 -1.07
N ILE A 136 20.02 -33.14 -0.82
CA ILE A 136 20.77 -31.89 -1.06
C ILE A 136 22.02 -31.92 -0.19
N ARG A 137 23.18 -31.71 -0.81
CA ARG A 137 24.48 -31.70 -0.13
C ARG A 137 24.44 -30.72 1.03
N HIS A 138 25.04 -31.10 2.16
CA HIS A 138 24.95 -30.31 3.40
C HIS A 138 25.39 -28.85 3.18
N GLU A 139 26.48 -28.65 2.43
CA GLU A 139 27.02 -27.33 2.06
C GLU A 139 26.08 -26.47 1.19
N ASP A 140 25.16 -27.10 0.44
CA ASP A 140 24.22 -26.42 -0.44
C ASP A 140 22.88 -26.10 0.24
N ARG A 141 22.58 -26.72 1.40
CA ARG A 141 21.25 -26.62 2.02
C ARG A 141 20.88 -25.20 2.43
N ARG A 142 21.83 -24.39 2.88
CA ARG A 142 21.59 -22.96 3.18
C ARG A 142 21.18 -22.20 1.93
N ALA A 143 21.92 -22.37 0.84
CA ALA A 143 21.62 -21.75 -0.44
C ALA A 143 20.25 -22.20 -0.98
N ALA A 144 19.94 -23.49 -0.87
CA ALA A 144 18.64 -24.04 -1.22
C ALA A 144 17.50 -23.44 -0.35
N TYR A 145 17.70 -23.31 0.96
CA TYR A 145 16.72 -22.70 1.86
C TYR A 145 16.40 -21.26 1.45
N VAL A 146 17.42 -20.47 1.10
CA VAL A 146 17.27 -19.12 0.56
C VAL A 146 16.38 -19.12 -0.69
N LEU A 147 16.63 -20.02 -1.64
CA LEU A 147 15.81 -20.13 -2.86
C LEU A 147 14.34 -20.43 -2.55
N PHE A 148 14.07 -21.41 -1.67
CA PHE A 148 12.69 -21.75 -1.28
C PHE A 148 11.97 -20.57 -0.60
N GLN A 149 12.67 -19.84 0.28
CA GLN A 149 12.11 -18.66 0.95
C GLN A 149 11.80 -17.51 -0.02
N LEU A 150 12.65 -17.31 -1.03
CA LEU A 150 12.42 -16.29 -2.06
C LEU A 150 11.22 -16.65 -2.95
N VAL A 151 11.14 -17.91 -3.41
CA VAL A 151 10.01 -18.40 -4.21
C VAL A 151 8.69 -18.26 -3.45
N ARG A 152 8.68 -18.52 -2.14
CA ARG A 152 7.48 -18.32 -1.31
C ARG A 152 6.97 -16.88 -1.32
N SER A 153 7.84 -15.87 -1.36
CA SER A 153 7.44 -14.45 -1.35
C SER A 153 6.55 -14.09 -2.54
N ARG A 154 6.74 -14.79 -3.66
CA ARG A 154 5.97 -14.60 -4.88
C ARG A 154 4.50 -14.99 -4.70
N LEU A 155 4.26 -16.04 -3.94
CA LEU A 155 2.92 -16.57 -3.67
C LEU A 155 2.10 -15.61 -2.79
N GLU A 156 2.80 -14.78 -2.01
CA GLU A 156 2.22 -13.72 -1.20
C GLU A 156 1.99 -12.41 -2.00
N GLY A 157 2.07 -12.46 -3.34
CA GLY A 157 1.77 -11.33 -4.23
C GLY A 157 2.92 -10.35 -4.47
N GLN A 158 4.13 -10.62 -3.96
CA GLN A 158 5.30 -9.80 -4.25
C GLN A 158 5.96 -10.25 -5.56
N TRP A 159 6.10 -9.34 -6.52
CA TRP A 159 6.73 -9.63 -7.81
C TRP A 159 8.26 -9.74 -7.66
N LEU A 160 8.75 -10.95 -7.38
CA LEU A 160 10.16 -11.29 -7.57
C LEU A 160 10.32 -11.96 -8.93
N ASP A 161 11.18 -11.39 -9.78
CA ASP A 161 11.62 -12.11 -10.99
C ASP A 161 12.77 -13.07 -10.67
N SER A 162 13.13 -13.93 -11.63
CA SER A 162 14.27 -14.84 -11.49
C SER A 162 15.58 -14.14 -11.15
N MET A 163 15.77 -12.89 -11.59
CA MET A 163 17.00 -12.15 -11.33
C MET A 163 17.14 -11.80 -9.86
N ASP A 164 16.05 -11.39 -9.20
CA ASP A 164 16.08 -11.15 -7.76
C ASP A 164 16.44 -12.43 -7.00
N VAL A 165 15.90 -13.58 -7.42
CA VAL A 165 16.22 -14.89 -6.83
C VAL A 165 17.70 -15.23 -6.99
N ILE A 166 18.24 -15.05 -8.20
CA ILE A 166 19.64 -15.32 -8.54
C ILE A 166 20.59 -14.36 -7.81
N PHE A 167 20.24 -13.07 -7.72
CA PHE A 167 21.01 -12.08 -7.01
C PHE A 167 21.00 -12.31 -5.51
N ALA A 168 19.86 -12.63 -4.93
CA ALA A 168 19.76 -12.99 -3.52
C ALA A 168 20.58 -14.24 -3.21
N HIS A 169 20.54 -15.24 -4.09
CA HIS A 169 21.43 -16.39 -4.03
C HIS A 169 22.92 -16.04 -4.20
N ALA A 170 23.29 -14.94 -4.88
CA ALA A 170 24.68 -14.52 -4.94
C ALA A 170 25.15 -13.84 -3.63
N VAL A 171 24.26 -13.11 -2.95
CA VAL A 171 24.64 -12.29 -1.79
C VAL A 171 24.26 -12.87 -0.44
N TRP A 172 23.56 -14.02 -0.38
CA TRP A 172 23.01 -14.53 0.88
C TRP A 172 24.07 -14.73 1.97
N ASN A 173 25.24 -15.29 1.62
CA ASN A 173 26.33 -15.56 2.55
C ASN A 173 27.25 -14.35 2.80
N SER A 174 26.88 -13.15 2.34
CA SER A 174 27.69 -11.96 2.53
C SER A 174 27.38 -11.30 3.87
N GLU A 175 28.40 -11.13 4.71
CA GLU A 175 28.26 -10.48 6.02
C GLU A 175 28.30 -8.94 5.93
N ASN A 176 28.96 -8.42 4.91
CA ASN A 176 29.11 -6.99 4.65
C ASN A 176 28.85 -6.65 3.17
N PHE A 177 28.73 -5.35 2.89
CA PHE A 177 28.40 -4.80 1.59
C PHE A 177 29.49 -5.08 0.55
N THR A 178 30.77 -5.04 0.92
CA THR A 178 31.88 -5.28 0.00
C THR A 178 31.89 -6.72 -0.51
N ASP A 179 31.63 -7.69 0.37
CA ASP A 179 31.51 -9.10 0.01
C ASP A 179 30.29 -9.34 -0.88
N ALA A 180 29.16 -8.71 -0.56
CA ALA A 180 27.94 -8.79 -1.36
C ALA A 180 28.15 -8.18 -2.75
N GLN A 181 28.80 -7.02 -2.82
CA GLN A 181 29.13 -6.36 -4.08
C GLN A 181 30.12 -7.19 -4.91
N THR A 182 31.08 -7.85 -4.28
CA THR A 182 32.05 -8.74 -4.95
C THR A 182 31.37 -9.97 -5.51
N SER A 183 30.53 -10.64 -4.72
CA SER A 183 29.73 -11.79 -5.15
C SER A 183 28.78 -11.42 -6.30
N PHE A 184 28.13 -10.25 -6.20
CA PHE A 184 27.28 -9.71 -7.26
C PHE A 184 28.07 -9.43 -8.55
N LYS A 185 29.22 -8.76 -8.45
CA LYS A 185 30.11 -8.48 -9.61
C LYS A 185 30.61 -9.77 -10.26
N THR A 186 30.99 -10.77 -9.47
CA THR A 186 31.43 -12.08 -9.96
C THR A 186 30.31 -12.75 -10.74
N LEU A 187 29.11 -12.84 -10.17
CA LEU A 187 27.93 -13.36 -10.88
C LEU A 187 27.69 -12.60 -12.19
N MET A 188 27.63 -11.26 -12.14
CA MET A 188 27.41 -10.43 -13.32
C MET A 188 28.48 -10.63 -14.41
N SER A 189 29.73 -10.86 -14.01
CA SER A 189 30.84 -11.12 -14.95
C SER A 189 30.75 -12.48 -15.64
N THR A 190 30.13 -13.48 -15.00
CA THR A 190 29.86 -14.78 -15.62
C THR A 190 28.68 -14.72 -16.59
N TRP A 191 27.75 -13.79 -16.36
CA TRP A 191 26.49 -13.67 -17.09
C TRP A 191 26.55 -12.77 -18.33
N LEU A 192 27.25 -11.64 -18.25
CA LEU A 192 27.34 -10.69 -19.35
C LEU A 192 28.27 -11.26 -20.44
N VAL A 193 27.82 -11.30 -21.69
CA VAL A 193 28.67 -11.63 -22.86
C VAL A 193 29.81 -10.61 -22.97
N ASP A 194 30.98 -10.98 -23.51
CA ASP A 194 32.14 -10.08 -23.62
C ASP A 194 31.84 -8.75 -24.35
N SER A 195 30.89 -8.76 -25.29
CA SER A 195 30.38 -7.56 -25.97
C SER A 195 29.62 -6.60 -25.04
N LEU A 196 28.88 -7.13 -24.06
CA LEU A 196 28.25 -6.34 -22.99
C LEU A 196 29.26 -5.96 -21.92
N LYS A 197 30.25 -6.82 -21.61
CA LYS A 197 31.34 -6.47 -20.68
C LYS A 197 32.11 -5.25 -21.16
N MET A 198 32.40 -5.15 -22.46
CA MET A 198 33.02 -3.94 -23.03
C MET A 198 32.13 -2.71 -22.87
N ARG A 199 30.82 -2.83 -23.11
CA ARG A 199 29.87 -1.70 -22.97
C ARG A 199 29.59 -1.30 -21.51
N TYR A 200 29.63 -2.26 -20.59
CA TYR A 200 29.48 -2.06 -19.15
C TYR A 200 30.73 -1.42 -18.54
N ARG A 201 31.93 -1.89 -18.93
CA ARG A 201 33.23 -1.31 -18.50
C ARG A 201 33.47 0.09 -19.05
N ALA A 202 32.93 0.41 -20.23
CA ALA A 202 33.18 1.71 -20.85
C ALA A 202 32.43 2.89 -20.19
N GLY A 203 31.39 2.68 -19.38
CA GLY A 203 30.55 3.78 -18.88
C GLY A 203 29.82 4.59 -19.98
N SER A 204 30.03 4.26 -21.26
CA SER A 204 29.76 5.09 -22.45
C SER A 204 28.41 4.84 -23.13
N PHE A 205 27.34 4.53 -22.38
CA PHE A 205 26.01 4.83 -22.90
C PHE A 205 25.68 6.30 -22.61
N HIS A 206 26.39 7.22 -23.29
CA HIS A 206 25.92 8.58 -23.53
C HIS A 206 24.89 8.54 -24.65
N LEU A 207 23.71 8.00 -24.37
CA LEU A 207 22.52 8.35 -25.14
C LEU A 207 21.98 9.68 -24.61
N PRO A 208 21.37 10.53 -25.46
CA PRO A 208 20.86 11.83 -25.05
C PRO A 208 19.85 11.67 -23.90
N GLU A 209 20.16 12.32 -22.77
CA GLU A 209 19.31 12.77 -21.64
C GLU A 209 18.10 11.98 -21.09
N GLU A 210 17.73 10.79 -21.56
CA GLU A 210 16.67 9.99 -20.92
C GLU A 210 17.25 9.07 -19.83
N ARG A 211 17.47 9.67 -18.63
CA ARG A 211 18.17 9.08 -17.47
C ARG A 211 17.31 8.20 -16.54
N SER A 212 16.01 8.05 -16.77
CA SER A 212 15.06 7.44 -15.81
C SER A 212 14.97 5.90 -15.85
N HIS A 213 15.53 5.19 -16.83
CA HIS A 213 15.30 3.75 -16.99
C HIS A 213 16.52 2.85 -16.76
N ARG A 214 17.64 3.32 -16.18
CA ARG A 214 18.88 2.50 -16.11
C ARG A 214 18.70 1.14 -15.42
N PHE A 215 17.79 1.01 -14.45
CA PHE A 215 17.56 -0.24 -13.69
C PHE A 215 16.60 -1.21 -14.39
N VAL A 216 15.38 -0.77 -14.78
CA VAL A 216 14.48 -1.57 -15.63
C VAL A 216 15.23 -1.99 -16.88
N ARG A 217 16.05 -1.09 -17.44
CA ARG A 217 16.95 -1.37 -18.54
C ARG A 217 18.03 -2.39 -18.16
N ASN A 218 18.73 -2.30 -17.03
CA ASN A 218 19.73 -3.33 -16.68
C ASN A 218 19.08 -4.71 -16.46
N ARG A 219 17.94 -4.78 -15.76
CA ARG A 219 17.19 -6.03 -15.54
C ARG A 219 16.68 -6.60 -16.86
N TYR A 220 16.12 -5.75 -17.72
CA TYR A 220 15.71 -6.08 -19.08
C TYR A 220 16.88 -6.49 -19.97
N LEU A 221 18.00 -5.77 -19.92
CA LEU A 221 19.20 -6.04 -20.72
C LEU A 221 19.86 -7.34 -20.27
N VAL A 222 19.84 -7.66 -18.97
CA VAL A 222 20.37 -8.93 -18.45
C VAL A 222 19.44 -10.08 -18.82
N ASN A 223 18.13 -9.93 -18.67
CA ASN A 223 17.17 -10.94 -19.12
C ASN A 223 17.24 -11.17 -20.64
N ARG A 224 17.53 -10.11 -21.42
CA ARG A 224 17.52 -10.16 -22.88
C ARG A 224 18.85 -10.55 -23.52
N PHE A 225 19.94 -9.99 -23.02
CA PHE A 225 21.29 -10.16 -23.59
C PHE A 225 22.21 -10.97 -22.68
N GLY A 226 21.70 -11.44 -21.54
CA GLY A 226 22.36 -12.49 -20.78
C GLY A 226 22.64 -13.67 -21.70
N ASN A 227 23.83 -14.25 -21.56
CA ASN A 227 24.19 -15.42 -22.34
C ASN A 227 23.15 -16.53 -22.09
N SER A 228 22.50 -17.06 -23.14
CA SER A 228 21.55 -18.17 -23.01
C SER A 228 22.17 -19.37 -22.28
N ILE A 229 23.48 -19.56 -22.43
CA ILE A 229 24.27 -20.55 -21.69
C ILE A 229 24.31 -20.22 -20.19
N GLY A 230 24.53 -18.95 -19.82
CA GLY A 230 24.55 -18.51 -18.43
C GLY A 230 23.18 -18.67 -17.75
N TYR A 231 22.11 -18.47 -18.53
CA TYR A 231 20.74 -18.69 -18.10
C TYR A 231 20.44 -20.17 -17.85
N GLU A 232 20.65 -21.06 -18.83
CA GLU A 232 20.41 -22.49 -18.65
C GLU A 232 21.26 -23.04 -17.50
N HIS A 233 22.50 -22.56 -17.35
CA HIS A 233 23.33 -22.93 -16.20
C HIS A 233 22.71 -22.52 -14.85
N GLN A 234 22.06 -21.36 -14.72
CA GLN A 234 21.37 -21.02 -13.47
C GLN A 234 20.07 -21.79 -13.28
N LYS A 235 19.35 -22.11 -14.35
CA LYS A 235 18.16 -22.98 -14.27
C LYS A 235 18.56 -24.37 -13.77
N ASP A 236 19.62 -24.93 -14.32
CA ASP A 236 20.20 -26.20 -13.88
C ASP A 236 20.68 -26.11 -12.42
N LYS A 237 21.31 -24.98 -12.04
CA LYS A 237 21.73 -24.75 -10.67
C LYS A 237 20.55 -24.64 -9.69
N ILE A 238 19.47 -23.95 -10.04
CA ILE A 238 18.25 -23.87 -9.22
C ILE A 238 17.63 -25.26 -9.06
N ALA A 239 17.54 -26.02 -10.16
CA ALA A 239 17.06 -27.40 -10.12
C ALA A 239 17.96 -28.27 -9.23
N GLN A 240 19.29 -28.17 -9.38
CA GLN A 240 20.26 -28.90 -8.57
C GLN A 240 20.15 -28.55 -7.08
N LEU A 241 20.15 -27.26 -6.73
CA LEU A 241 20.09 -26.79 -5.35
C LEU A 241 18.76 -27.14 -4.67
N SER A 242 17.66 -27.14 -5.42
CA SER A 242 16.33 -27.50 -4.88
C SER A 242 16.03 -29.01 -4.93
N GLY A 243 16.95 -29.83 -5.43
CA GLY A 243 16.69 -31.25 -5.70
C GLY A 243 15.57 -31.48 -6.73
N GLY A 244 15.33 -30.50 -7.61
CA GLY A 244 14.28 -30.54 -8.63
C GLY A 244 12.89 -30.15 -8.12
N LEU A 245 12.77 -29.66 -6.88
CA LEU A 245 11.50 -29.20 -6.31
C LEU A 245 11.14 -27.77 -6.75
N LEU A 246 12.12 -27.00 -7.27
CA LEU A 246 11.87 -25.72 -7.91
C LEU A 246 12.18 -25.82 -9.40
N HIS A 247 11.39 -25.13 -10.22
CA HIS A 247 11.63 -25.02 -11.64
C HIS A 247 11.68 -23.55 -12.06
N ALA A 248 12.63 -23.25 -12.96
CA ALA A 248 12.67 -21.97 -13.64
C ALA A 248 11.93 -22.11 -14.97
N THR A 249 10.74 -21.53 -15.06
CA THR A 249 9.86 -21.58 -16.22
C THR A 249 9.74 -20.20 -16.85
N ARG A 250 9.56 -20.15 -18.18
CA ARG A 250 9.03 -18.95 -18.82
C ARG A 250 7.52 -19.11 -18.81
N PRO A 251 6.76 -18.18 -18.21
CA PRO A 251 5.31 -18.23 -18.31
C PRO A 251 4.87 -18.35 -19.77
N PRO A 252 3.88 -19.20 -20.08
CA PRO A 252 3.32 -19.26 -21.41
C PRO A 252 2.81 -17.87 -21.79
N VAL A 253 3.04 -17.47 -23.04
CA VAL A 253 2.58 -16.18 -23.57
C VAL A 253 1.05 -16.14 -23.45
N ALA A 254 0.55 -15.45 -22.42
CA ALA A 254 -0.81 -14.96 -22.48
C ALA A 254 -0.82 -13.93 -23.61
N SER A 255 -1.73 -14.07 -24.58
CA SER A 255 -1.90 -13.17 -25.73
C SER A 255 -2.06 -11.67 -25.39
N LYS A 256 -2.09 -11.33 -24.09
CA LYS A 256 -2.24 -9.99 -23.53
C LYS A 256 -0.92 -9.27 -23.19
N SER A 257 0.25 -9.91 -23.31
CA SER A 257 1.53 -9.28 -22.95
C SER A 257 1.92 -8.11 -23.87
N LYS A 258 1.62 -8.25 -25.18
CA LYS A 258 1.78 -7.18 -26.16
C LYS A 258 0.89 -5.98 -25.84
N ASP A 259 -0.38 -6.23 -25.52
CA ASP A 259 -1.33 -5.19 -25.10
C ASP A 259 -0.88 -4.50 -23.81
N MET A 260 -0.28 -5.23 -22.86
CA MET A 260 0.19 -4.67 -21.60
C MET A 260 1.42 -3.76 -21.78
N LEU A 261 2.35 -4.13 -22.65
CA LEU A 261 3.51 -3.31 -23.00
C LEU A 261 3.12 -2.07 -23.82
N GLU A 262 2.22 -2.21 -24.79
CA GLU A 262 1.66 -1.06 -25.51
C GLU A 262 0.85 -0.16 -24.58
N TRP A 263 0.05 -0.74 -23.67
CA TRP A 263 -0.69 0.00 -22.66
C TRP A 263 0.26 0.78 -21.74
N HIS A 264 1.31 0.15 -21.23
CA HIS A 264 2.28 0.82 -20.36
C HIS A 264 3.05 1.92 -21.10
N LEU A 265 3.46 1.69 -22.36
CA LEU A 265 4.10 2.73 -23.18
C LEU A 265 3.16 3.92 -23.38
N ASN A 266 1.90 3.65 -23.72
CA ASN A 266 0.89 4.68 -23.91
C ASN A 266 0.59 5.42 -22.60
N GLU A 267 0.52 4.71 -21.47
CA GLU A 267 0.35 5.29 -20.13
C GLU A 267 1.50 6.23 -19.78
N GLN A 268 2.76 5.82 -20.01
CA GLN A 268 3.92 6.68 -19.77
C GLN A 268 3.93 7.92 -20.68
N VAL A 269 3.42 7.83 -21.92
CA VAL A 269 3.20 8.98 -22.80
C VAL A 269 2.10 9.89 -22.25
N THR A 270 0.97 9.33 -21.81
CA THR A 270 -0.15 10.08 -21.22
C THR A 270 0.27 10.80 -19.93
N LEU A 271 1.11 10.18 -19.11
CA LEU A 271 1.68 10.78 -17.90
C LEU A 271 2.77 11.82 -18.19
N GLY A 272 3.19 11.97 -19.46
CA GLY A 272 4.23 12.90 -19.88
C GLY A 272 5.64 12.47 -19.48
N ASN A 273 5.83 11.21 -19.06
CA ASN A 273 7.12 10.67 -18.63
C ASN A 273 8.04 10.35 -19.83
N ILE A 274 7.45 10.10 -21.01
CA ILE A 274 8.16 9.80 -22.24
C ILE A 274 7.58 10.66 -23.37
N PRO A 275 8.39 11.39 -24.15
CA PRO A 275 7.91 12.12 -25.31
C PRO A 275 7.21 11.19 -26.32
N SER A 276 6.09 11.63 -26.89
CA SER A 276 5.34 10.85 -27.90
C SER A 276 6.23 10.42 -29.09
N ARG A 277 7.23 11.23 -29.45
CA ARG A 277 8.25 10.87 -30.47
C ARG A 277 9.15 9.70 -30.04
N THR A 278 9.57 9.63 -28.78
CA THR A 278 10.35 8.52 -28.23
C THR A 278 9.51 7.24 -28.25
N ALA A 279 8.25 7.29 -27.81
CA ALA A 279 7.34 6.15 -27.87
C ALA A 279 7.09 5.66 -29.31
N THR A 280 6.92 6.60 -30.26
CA THR A 280 6.76 6.28 -31.69
C THR A 280 8.02 5.65 -32.27
N ALA A 281 9.22 6.11 -31.87
CA ALA A 281 10.49 5.50 -32.29
C ALA A 281 10.72 4.11 -31.65
N MET A 282 10.14 3.85 -30.49
CA MET A 282 10.20 2.56 -29.80
C MET A 282 9.23 1.52 -30.40
N LYS A 283 8.11 1.93 -31.02
CA LYS A 283 7.12 1.00 -31.62
C LYS A 283 7.70 0.07 -32.70
N PRO A 284 8.54 0.53 -33.66
CA PRO A 284 9.19 -0.37 -34.62
C PRO A 284 10.22 -1.30 -33.95
N LEU A 285 10.94 -0.82 -32.92
CA LEU A 285 11.80 -1.69 -32.12
C LEU A 285 10.96 -2.79 -31.43
N MET A 286 9.72 -2.47 -31.05
CA MET A 286 8.77 -3.45 -30.50
C MET A 286 8.35 -4.56 -31.46
N THR A 287 8.26 -4.28 -32.76
CA THR A 287 7.95 -5.31 -33.76
C THR A 287 9.09 -6.29 -34.05
N TYR A 288 10.33 -5.95 -33.67
CA TYR A 288 11.47 -6.88 -33.71
C TYR A 288 11.59 -7.76 -32.46
N PHE A 289 10.69 -7.60 -31.48
CA PHE A 289 10.65 -8.45 -30.31
C PHE A 289 9.67 -9.60 -30.58
N THR A 290 10.19 -10.82 -30.67
CA THR A 290 9.31 -12.01 -30.69
C THR A 290 8.65 -12.14 -29.31
N GLU A 291 7.41 -12.60 -29.26
CA GLU A 291 6.67 -12.77 -28.00
C GLU A 291 7.35 -13.76 -27.03
N GLU A 292 8.21 -14.65 -27.53
CA GLU A 292 8.97 -15.63 -26.74
C GLU A 292 10.21 -15.04 -26.03
N ASP A 293 10.80 -13.95 -26.55
CA ASP A 293 12.04 -13.36 -26.02
C ASP A 293 11.82 -12.35 -24.87
N GLN A 294 10.56 -12.06 -24.52
CA GLN A 294 10.22 -11.00 -23.57
C GLN A 294 9.73 -11.45 -22.19
N GLN A 295 9.51 -12.75 -21.99
CA GLN A 295 8.95 -13.24 -20.73
C GLN A 295 10.04 -13.27 -19.64
N PRO A 296 9.86 -12.55 -18.51
CA PRO A 296 10.73 -12.73 -17.36
C PRO A 296 10.63 -14.19 -16.91
N VAL A 297 11.77 -14.81 -16.65
CA VAL A 297 11.80 -16.17 -16.13
C VAL A 297 11.32 -16.13 -14.70
N TRP A 298 10.51 -17.12 -14.35
CA TRP A 298 9.91 -17.27 -13.05
C TRP A 298 10.47 -18.52 -12.40
N VAL A 299 10.78 -18.42 -11.11
CA VAL A 299 11.09 -19.59 -10.31
C VAL A 299 9.84 -19.91 -9.51
N GLU A 300 9.33 -21.13 -9.67
CA GLU A 300 8.11 -21.60 -9.01
C GLU A 300 8.33 -23.01 -8.42
N PRO A 301 7.54 -23.39 -7.40
CA PRO A 301 7.48 -24.77 -6.95
C PRO A 301 7.08 -25.68 -8.11
N SER A 302 7.68 -26.86 -8.20
CA SER A 302 7.37 -27.83 -9.27
C SER A 302 5.91 -28.30 -9.22
N HIS A 303 5.25 -28.14 -8.07
CA HIS A 303 3.86 -28.49 -7.82
C HIS A 303 3.31 -27.79 -6.58
N GLN A 304 1.98 -27.64 -6.47
CA GLN A 304 1.34 -27.02 -5.29
C GLN A 304 1.67 -27.76 -3.98
N THR A 305 1.75 -29.09 -3.99
CA THR A 305 2.12 -29.83 -2.77
C THR A 305 3.57 -29.58 -2.33
N VAL A 306 4.46 -29.13 -3.22
CA VAL A 306 5.79 -28.64 -2.83
C VAL A 306 5.66 -27.31 -2.10
N ASP A 307 4.78 -26.42 -2.58
CA ASP A 307 4.47 -25.17 -1.87
C ASP A 307 3.94 -25.43 -0.46
N ASP A 308 2.95 -26.31 -0.33
CA ASP A 308 2.40 -26.70 0.98
C ASP A 308 3.49 -27.28 1.90
N PHE A 309 4.42 -28.05 1.32
CA PHE A 309 5.55 -28.64 2.04
C PHE A 309 6.55 -27.60 2.55
N ILE A 310 6.94 -26.60 1.74
CA ILE A 310 7.89 -25.56 2.15
C ILE A 310 7.30 -24.58 3.18
N GLN A 311 5.97 -24.53 3.30
CA GLN A 311 5.27 -23.70 4.29
C GLN A 311 5.20 -24.34 5.68
N ARG A 312 5.54 -25.63 5.81
CA ARG A 312 5.50 -26.32 7.10
C ARG A 312 6.44 -25.67 8.13
N PRO A 313 6.05 -25.61 9.41
CA PRO A 313 6.90 -25.04 10.46
C PRO A 313 8.26 -25.75 10.63
N ASP A 314 8.32 -27.06 10.37
CA ASP A 314 9.53 -27.87 10.48
C ASP A 314 10.45 -27.78 9.26
N PHE A 315 10.04 -27.11 8.17
CA PHE A 315 10.81 -27.03 6.93
C PHE A 315 12.18 -26.37 7.15
N LYS A 316 12.26 -25.33 7.97
CA LYS A 316 13.54 -24.66 8.30
C LYS A 316 14.50 -25.62 9.01
N THR A 317 14.01 -26.38 9.99
CA THR A 317 14.79 -27.38 10.73
C THR A 317 15.21 -28.53 9.83
N LEU A 318 14.34 -28.95 8.90
CA LEU A 318 14.65 -29.98 7.91
C LEU A 318 15.79 -29.54 6.97
N MET A 319 15.75 -28.29 6.50
CA MET A 319 16.79 -27.74 5.61
C MET A 319 18.12 -27.51 6.34
N LEU A 320 18.08 -26.86 7.50
CA LEU A 320 19.27 -26.32 8.14
C LEU A 320 19.79 -27.21 9.29
N GLY A 321 19.05 -28.24 9.70
CA GLY A 321 19.42 -29.08 10.83
C GLY A 321 19.57 -28.26 12.11
N GLY A 322 20.66 -28.50 12.86
CA GLY A 322 20.98 -27.74 14.08
C GLY A 322 21.29 -26.27 13.85
N GLU A 323 21.57 -25.85 12.61
CA GLU A 323 21.83 -24.44 12.29
C GLU A 323 20.54 -23.61 12.22
N ALA A 324 19.37 -24.24 12.18
CA ALA A 324 18.08 -23.56 12.09
C ALA A 324 17.85 -22.54 13.22
N GLU A 325 18.40 -22.82 14.41
CA GLU A 325 18.31 -21.96 15.60
C GLU A 325 19.18 -20.70 15.48
N PHE A 326 20.30 -20.79 14.76
CA PHE A 326 21.27 -19.70 14.60
C PHE A 326 21.12 -18.94 13.29
N PHE A 327 20.29 -19.44 12.38
CA PHE A 327 20.06 -18.82 11.08
C PHE A 327 18.91 -17.80 11.19
N HIS A 328 19.25 -16.53 11.42
CA HIS A 328 18.27 -15.47 11.70
C HIS A 328 17.93 -14.60 10.49
N GLU A 329 18.45 -14.90 9.31
CA GLU A 329 18.11 -14.14 8.11
C GLU A 329 16.79 -14.63 7.51
N SER A 330 16.00 -13.68 7.00
CA SER A 330 14.78 -13.96 6.25
C SER A 330 14.94 -13.57 4.78
N ARG A 331 13.93 -13.87 3.97
CA ARG A 331 13.86 -13.43 2.57
C ARG A 331 14.07 -11.92 2.39
N TYR A 332 13.57 -11.13 3.35
CA TYR A 332 13.71 -9.69 3.34
C TYR A 332 15.14 -9.24 3.62
N THR A 333 15.88 -9.98 4.45
CA THR A 333 17.31 -9.73 4.69
C THR A 333 18.10 -9.85 3.38
N TRP A 334 17.88 -10.91 2.59
CA TRP A 334 18.62 -11.10 1.33
C TRP A 334 18.22 -10.08 0.27
N LEU A 335 16.92 -9.79 0.13
CA LEU A 335 16.45 -8.77 -0.80
C LEU A 335 16.98 -7.37 -0.44
N ALA A 336 17.04 -7.04 0.86
CA ALA A 336 17.67 -5.81 1.33
C ALA A 336 19.16 -5.74 0.91
N LYS A 337 19.93 -6.82 1.07
CA LYS A 337 21.33 -6.88 0.62
C LYS A 337 21.43 -6.67 -0.90
N VAL A 338 20.59 -7.35 -1.69
CA VAL A 338 20.56 -7.19 -3.15
C VAL A 338 20.28 -5.74 -3.54
N PHE A 339 19.23 -5.15 -2.98
CA PHE A 339 18.81 -3.79 -3.33
C PHE A 339 19.81 -2.73 -2.88
N LEU A 340 20.46 -2.91 -1.73
CA LEU A 340 21.59 -2.07 -1.35
C LEU A 340 22.74 -2.20 -2.36
N VAL A 341 23.16 -3.41 -2.74
CA VAL A 341 24.24 -3.61 -3.72
C VAL A 341 23.90 -2.99 -5.09
N GLN A 342 22.62 -3.02 -5.47
CA GLN A 342 22.13 -2.43 -6.72
C GLN A 342 21.91 -0.92 -6.66
N GLY A 343 21.97 -0.30 -5.48
CA GLY A 343 21.70 1.12 -5.30
C GLY A 343 20.22 1.50 -5.38
N LEU A 344 19.31 0.59 -5.00
CA LEU A 344 17.86 0.81 -4.97
C LEU A 344 17.41 1.15 -3.55
N MET A 345 17.57 2.41 -3.17
CA MET A 345 17.38 2.84 -1.77
C MET A 345 15.96 2.66 -1.25
N TYR A 346 14.97 2.94 -2.09
CA TYR A 346 13.56 2.79 -1.74
C TYR A 346 13.23 1.33 -1.40
N ASP A 347 13.56 0.41 -2.31
CA ASP A 347 13.29 -1.02 -2.15
C ASP A 347 14.15 -1.61 -1.02
N ALA A 348 15.42 -1.21 -0.93
CA ALA A 348 16.32 -1.60 0.15
C ALA A 348 15.77 -1.21 1.52
N GLY A 349 15.30 0.02 1.67
CA GLY A 349 14.73 0.53 2.91
C GLY A 349 13.52 -0.25 3.38
N ARG A 350 12.56 -0.49 2.46
CA ARG A 350 11.41 -1.36 2.69
C ARG A 350 11.82 -2.78 3.12
N MET A 351 12.77 -3.39 2.43
CA MET A 351 13.20 -4.75 2.74
C MET A 351 13.98 -4.82 4.06
N CYS A 352 14.78 -3.80 4.41
CA CYS A 352 15.42 -3.71 5.72
C CYS A 352 14.37 -3.65 6.84
N MET A 353 13.33 -2.85 6.65
CA MET A 353 12.24 -2.72 7.62
C MET A 353 11.52 -4.04 7.85
N LEU A 354 11.12 -4.73 6.78
CA LEU A 354 10.48 -6.06 6.85
C LEU A 354 11.43 -7.14 7.40
N SER A 355 12.74 -7.01 7.13
CA SER A 355 13.76 -7.86 7.74
C SER A 355 13.75 -7.72 9.26
N GLU A 356 13.78 -6.50 9.80
CA GLU A 356 13.70 -6.29 11.25
C GLU A 356 12.44 -6.90 11.87
N MET A 357 11.28 -6.71 11.22
CA MET A 357 10.00 -7.21 11.73
C MET A 357 9.94 -8.74 11.76
N THR A 358 10.48 -9.39 10.73
CA THR A 358 10.41 -10.85 10.61
C THR A 358 11.50 -11.57 11.40
N THR A 359 12.65 -10.95 11.59
CA THR A 359 13.82 -11.58 12.22
C THR A 359 14.01 -11.15 13.66
N GLY A 360 13.44 -10.02 14.08
CA GLY A 360 13.74 -9.38 15.36
C GLY A 360 15.20 -8.93 15.48
N ARG A 361 15.91 -8.74 14.36
CA ARG A 361 17.31 -8.34 14.32
C ARG A 361 17.56 -7.17 13.39
N SER A 362 18.51 -6.32 13.76
CA SER A 362 18.98 -5.26 12.86
C SER A 362 19.92 -5.81 11.78
N MET A 363 20.09 -5.02 10.72
CA MET A 363 21.13 -5.22 9.71
C MET A 363 22.32 -4.27 9.91
N VAL A 364 22.59 -3.82 11.15
CA VAL A 364 23.58 -2.76 11.45
C VAL A 364 24.95 -3.02 10.83
N THR A 365 25.49 -4.23 10.98
CA THR A 365 26.81 -4.62 10.43
C THR A 365 26.85 -4.46 8.91
N PHE A 366 25.80 -4.88 8.21
CA PHE A 366 25.74 -4.80 6.76
C PHE A 366 25.55 -3.36 6.29
N ILE A 367 24.61 -2.62 6.88
CA ILE A 367 24.29 -1.24 6.51
C ILE A 367 25.49 -0.31 6.79
N ASP A 368 26.19 -0.48 7.92
CA ASP A 368 27.36 0.34 8.26
C ASP A 368 28.57 0.06 7.37
N SER A 369 28.65 -1.13 6.80
CA SER A 369 29.71 -1.49 5.86
C SER A 369 29.56 -0.87 4.46
N VAL A 370 28.41 -0.23 4.16
CA VAL A 370 28.18 0.46 2.88
C VAL A 370 29.09 1.69 2.79
N PRO A 371 29.99 1.78 1.78
CA PRO A 371 30.91 2.90 1.67
C PRO A 371 30.18 4.25 1.49
N LYS A 372 30.70 5.33 2.10
CA LYS A 372 30.13 6.69 1.97
C LYS A 372 29.95 7.16 0.52
N ALA A 373 30.86 6.75 -0.37
CA ALA A 373 30.76 7.07 -1.79
C ALA A 373 29.52 6.43 -2.46
N VAL A 374 29.13 5.24 -2.00
CA VAL A 374 27.97 4.51 -2.51
C VAL A 374 26.67 5.20 -2.06
N TRP A 375 26.57 5.63 -0.79
CA TRP A 375 25.40 6.42 -0.34
C TRP A 375 25.23 7.71 -1.16
N LYS A 376 26.35 8.41 -1.42
CA LYS A 376 26.34 9.60 -2.27
C LYS A 376 25.89 9.29 -3.70
N GLU A 377 26.43 8.23 -4.30
CA GLU A 377 26.05 7.79 -5.65
C GLU A 377 24.57 7.39 -5.72
N MET A 378 24.06 6.66 -4.73
CA MET A 378 22.66 6.28 -4.63
C MET A 378 21.74 7.51 -4.62
N TYR A 379 22.06 8.51 -3.80
CA TYR A 379 21.33 9.77 -3.75
C TYR A 379 21.40 10.54 -5.08
N GLU A 380 22.57 10.62 -5.70
CA GLU A 380 22.75 11.27 -7.00
C GLU A 380 21.97 10.54 -8.11
N ASN A 381 21.90 9.21 -8.05
CA ASN A 381 21.12 8.40 -8.98
C ASN A 381 19.61 8.60 -8.80
N ASP A 382 19.11 8.65 -7.56
CA ASP A 382 17.69 8.89 -7.29
C ASP A 382 17.27 10.30 -7.72
N THR A 383 18.10 11.32 -7.44
CA THR A 383 17.85 12.69 -7.92
C THR A 383 17.93 12.79 -9.45
N ALA A 384 18.81 12.02 -10.10
CA ALA A 384 18.95 11.98 -11.55
C ALA A 384 17.79 11.27 -12.28
N ARG A 385 17.02 10.40 -11.61
CA ARG A 385 15.84 9.72 -12.19
C ARG A 385 14.67 10.67 -12.49
N GLY A 386 14.83 11.98 -12.32
CA GLY A 386 13.74 12.94 -12.34
C GLY A 386 12.96 12.98 -11.03
N ASP A 387 13.32 12.10 -10.09
CA ASP A 387 12.96 12.17 -8.68
C ASP A 387 13.89 13.13 -7.94
N LYS A 388 14.06 14.35 -8.47
CA LYS A 388 14.58 15.52 -7.73
C LYS A 388 13.78 15.83 -6.44
N LYS A 389 12.75 15.04 -6.16
CA LYS A 389 11.66 15.24 -5.24
C LYS A 389 11.93 14.62 -3.86
N ILE A 390 13.03 13.88 -3.64
CA ILE A 390 13.45 13.43 -2.29
C ILE A 390 14.39 14.49 -1.73
N ASP A 391 13.84 15.45 -0.98
CA ASP A 391 14.61 16.54 -0.34
C ASP A 391 15.55 16.02 0.79
N THR A 392 15.44 14.73 1.11
CA THR A 392 16.23 14.06 2.14
C THR A 392 17.43 13.34 1.53
N LYS A 393 18.55 14.04 1.46
CA LYS A 393 19.85 13.47 1.11
C LYS A 393 20.18 12.26 1.99
N ILE A 394 20.20 11.06 1.42
CA ILE A 394 20.59 9.84 2.13
C ILE A 394 22.08 9.62 1.95
N ASP A 395 22.87 10.22 2.84
CA ASP A 395 24.34 10.21 2.77
C ASP A 395 25.02 9.48 3.94
N SER A 396 24.24 8.82 4.79
CA SER A 396 24.74 8.02 5.90
C SER A 396 23.83 6.82 6.21
N PRO A 397 24.38 5.76 6.84
CA PRO A 397 23.62 4.66 7.43
C PRO A 397 22.56 5.13 8.42
N LEU A 398 22.92 6.09 9.29
CA LEU A 398 22.03 6.62 10.33
C LEU A 398 20.81 7.28 9.71
N ARG A 399 21.01 8.16 8.74
CA ARG A 399 19.93 8.83 8.04
C ARG A 399 19.06 7.81 7.29
N PHE A 400 19.67 6.86 6.56
CA PHE A 400 18.96 5.77 5.89
C PHE A 400 18.03 5.01 6.86
N ALA A 401 18.52 4.69 8.06
CA ALA A 401 17.74 4.00 9.07
C ALA A 401 16.55 4.82 9.58
N VAL A 402 16.74 6.13 9.82
CA VAL A 402 15.64 7.01 10.23
C VAL A 402 14.57 7.12 9.14
N ILE A 403 14.98 7.29 7.88
CA ILE A 403 14.04 7.41 6.74
C ILE A 403 13.12 6.19 6.63
N ASN A 404 13.69 5.01 6.87
CA ASN A 404 13.00 3.74 6.65
C ASN A 404 12.44 3.12 7.94
N GLY A 405 12.43 3.86 9.06
CA GLY A 405 11.86 3.37 10.32
C GLY A 405 12.59 2.16 10.92
N LEU A 406 13.90 2.03 10.69
CA LEU A 406 14.71 0.88 11.14
C LEU A 406 15.05 1.00 12.63
N THR A 407 14.09 0.68 13.48
CA THR A 407 14.18 0.89 14.93
C THR A 407 15.25 0.00 15.56
N LEU A 408 15.36 -1.27 15.15
CA LEU A 408 16.37 -2.18 15.72
C LEU A 408 17.78 -1.75 15.34
N TYR A 409 17.98 -1.27 14.11
CA TYR A 409 19.24 -0.66 13.69
C TYR A 409 19.62 0.51 14.60
N LEU A 410 18.68 1.42 14.88
CA LEU A 410 18.97 2.60 15.71
C LEU A 410 19.29 2.21 17.15
N GLU A 411 18.64 1.18 17.69
CA GLU A 411 18.98 0.63 19.00
C GLU A 411 20.37 0.00 19.03
N ASP A 412 20.73 -0.81 18.02
CA ASP A 412 22.07 -1.41 17.95
C ASP A 412 23.15 -0.35 17.75
N ALA A 413 22.89 0.66 16.90
CA ALA A 413 23.79 1.79 16.73
C ALA A 413 23.99 2.56 18.05
N LEU A 414 22.93 2.72 18.86
CA LEU A 414 23.02 3.29 20.21
C LEU A 414 23.77 2.40 21.21
N ARG A 415 23.65 1.07 21.11
CA ARG A 415 24.43 0.13 21.93
C ARG A 415 25.92 0.23 21.63
N ILE A 416 26.27 0.46 20.35
CA ILE A 416 27.65 0.66 19.89
C ILE A 416 28.18 2.03 20.31
N ASP A 417 27.40 3.10 20.10
CA ASP A 417 27.74 4.47 20.49
C ASP A 417 26.54 5.17 21.14
N THR A 418 26.56 5.25 22.47
CA THR A 418 25.49 5.86 23.27
C THR A 418 25.29 7.35 22.98
N ASN A 419 26.25 8.01 22.34
CA ASN A 419 26.21 9.44 22.01
C ASN A 419 25.93 9.71 20.53
N ILE A 420 25.66 8.70 19.71
CA ILE A 420 25.52 8.82 18.25
C ILE A 420 24.53 9.94 17.84
N PHE A 421 23.41 10.08 18.56
CA PHE A 421 22.41 11.13 18.29
C PHE A 421 22.81 12.52 18.79
N ASN A 422 23.70 12.61 19.77
CA ASN A 422 24.18 13.89 20.30
C ASN A 422 25.25 14.49 19.39
N ILE A 423 26.14 13.64 18.86
CA ILE A 423 27.29 14.07 18.07
C ILE A 423 26.98 14.20 16.58
N THR A 424 25.96 13.51 16.07
CA THR A 424 25.62 13.56 14.65
C THR A 424 25.28 14.98 14.21
N LYS A 425 25.80 15.38 13.05
CA LYS A 425 25.48 16.67 12.41
C LYS A 425 24.23 16.62 11.54
N GLU A 426 23.70 15.43 11.31
CA GLU A 426 22.59 15.17 10.40
C GLU A 426 21.26 15.70 10.95
N GLU A 427 20.37 16.17 10.08
CA GLU A 427 19.02 16.62 10.44
C GLU A 427 18.03 15.44 10.43
N LEU A 428 18.19 14.51 11.37
CA LEU A 428 17.44 13.24 11.40
C LEU A 428 15.92 13.43 11.52
N ILE A 429 15.47 14.48 12.21
CA ILE A 429 14.04 14.79 12.38
C ILE A 429 13.43 15.40 11.12
N LEU A 430 14.21 15.92 10.18
CA LEU A 430 13.70 16.49 8.93
C LEU A 430 13.58 15.48 7.80
N VAL A 431 13.54 14.21 8.17
CA VAL A 431 13.31 13.14 7.24
C VAL A 431 11.81 12.87 7.08
N ALA A 432 11.36 12.83 5.83
CA ALA A 432 10.04 12.34 5.46
C ALA A 432 10.06 10.80 5.38
N PRO A 433 9.04 10.10 5.89
CA PRO A 433 8.95 8.65 5.74
C PRO A 433 8.83 8.28 4.25
N ILE A 434 9.64 7.31 3.84
CA ILE A 434 9.51 6.69 2.51
C ILE A 434 8.37 5.66 2.55
N GLY A 435 7.55 5.61 1.50
CA GLY A 435 6.54 4.54 1.33
C GLY A 435 5.13 4.86 1.80
N THR A 436 4.91 6.00 2.46
CA THR A 436 3.57 6.50 2.83
C THR A 436 2.81 7.16 1.66
N GLU A 437 3.31 7.03 0.43
CA GLU A 437 2.54 7.45 -0.75
C GLU A 437 1.31 6.56 -0.88
N THR A 438 0.12 7.16 -0.85
CA THR A 438 -1.13 6.46 -1.10
C THR A 438 -1.11 5.94 -2.53
N ARG A 439 -0.75 4.66 -2.71
CA ARG A 439 -0.93 4.00 -3.99
C ARG A 439 -2.43 3.92 -4.22
N LYS A 440 -2.92 4.69 -5.20
CA LYS A 440 -4.27 4.54 -5.69
C LYS A 440 -4.29 3.21 -6.44
N GLU A 441 -4.71 2.14 -5.77
CA GLU A 441 -4.97 0.89 -6.47
C GLU A 441 -6.39 0.94 -7.03
N SER A 442 -6.54 0.67 -8.32
CA SER A 442 -7.87 0.52 -8.89
C SER A 442 -8.47 -0.74 -8.30
N SER A 443 -9.49 -0.62 -7.47
CA SER A 443 -10.29 -1.80 -7.17
C SER A 443 -10.93 -2.28 -8.48
N LYS A 444 -11.20 -3.57 -8.57
CA LYS A 444 -11.94 -4.17 -9.69
C LYS A 444 -13.30 -3.50 -9.94
N GLU A 445 -13.81 -2.73 -8.99
CA GLU A 445 -15.07 -1.95 -9.05
C GLU A 445 -14.88 -0.49 -9.53
N GLY A 446 -13.67 -0.10 -9.96
CA GLY A 446 -13.37 1.28 -10.38
C GLY A 446 -13.26 2.28 -9.22
N ARG A 447 -13.38 1.82 -7.97
CA ARG A 447 -13.17 2.64 -6.77
C ARG A 447 -11.71 2.58 -6.36
N TRP A 448 -11.02 3.71 -6.29
CA TRP A 448 -9.64 3.73 -5.80
C TRP A 448 -9.65 3.42 -4.30
N ARG A 449 -9.04 2.31 -3.87
CA ARG A 449 -8.82 2.05 -2.44
C ARG A 449 -7.41 2.54 -2.09
N THR A 450 -7.32 3.32 -1.03
CA THR A 450 -6.04 3.62 -0.37
C THR A 450 -5.69 2.40 0.47
N VAL A 451 -4.68 1.63 0.09
CA VAL A 451 -4.24 0.48 0.87
C VAL A 451 -3.50 0.96 2.12
N THR A 452 -3.85 0.38 3.27
CA THR A 452 -3.39 0.70 4.64
C THR A 452 -1.92 0.36 4.93
N GLU A 453 -1.13 -0.09 3.95
CA GLU A 453 0.31 -0.34 4.15
C GLU A 453 1.03 0.90 4.72
N GLY A 454 0.52 2.12 4.50
CA GLY A 454 1.12 3.35 5.02
C GLY A 454 1.08 3.52 6.55
N GLU A 455 0.12 2.94 7.27
CA GLU A 455 -0.03 3.22 8.72
C GLU A 455 1.09 2.60 9.55
N GLU A 456 1.47 1.35 9.25
CA GLU A 456 2.57 0.67 9.93
C GLU A 456 3.91 1.36 9.68
N TYR A 457 4.18 1.78 8.43
CA TYR A 457 5.39 2.55 8.10
C TYR A 457 5.44 3.88 8.86
N LEU A 458 4.30 4.58 8.90
CA LEU A 458 4.20 5.81 9.66
C LEU A 458 4.50 5.54 11.14
N GLN A 459 3.87 4.54 11.74
CA GLN A 459 4.06 4.25 13.15
C GLN A 459 5.53 3.96 13.46
N ARG A 460 6.22 3.12 12.67
CA ARG A 460 7.66 2.86 12.87
C ARG A 460 8.50 4.12 12.73
N HIS A 461 8.16 5.01 11.81
CA HIS A 461 8.87 6.28 11.67
C HIS A 461 8.60 7.26 12.84
N LEU A 462 7.43 7.20 13.46
CA LEU A 462 7.16 7.90 14.72
C LEU A 462 7.95 7.28 15.87
N ASP A 463 8.02 5.95 15.94
CA ASP A 463 8.80 5.22 16.96
C ASP A 463 10.29 5.56 16.86
N THR A 464 10.86 5.59 15.66
CA THR A 464 12.26 6.02 15.47
C THR A 464 12.46 7.48 15.86
N THR A 465 11.50 8.36 15.53
CA THR A 465 11.56 9.77 15.95
C THR A 465 11.52 9.90 17.47
N GLN A 466 10.65 9.14 18.14
CA GLN A 466 10.54 9.12 19.59
C GLN A 466 11.82 8.59 20.24
N LEU A 467 12.39 7.51 19.70
CA LEU A 467 13.65 6.94 20.15
C LEU A 467 14.79 7.96 20.06
N ILE A 468 14.94 8.64 18.92
CA ILE A 468 16.01 9.61 18.68
C ILE A 468 15.90 10.80 19.64
N VAL A 469 14.71 11.39 19.76
CA VAL A 469 14.49 12.54 20.64
C VAL A 469 14.62 12.14 22.12
N GLY A 470 14.04 11.00 22.51
CA GLY A 470 14.11 10.49 23.89
C GLY A 470 15.51 10.11 24.34
N ARG A 471 16.45 9.89 23.41
CA ARG A 471 17.85 9.53 23.68
C ARG A 471 18.82 10.70 23.50
N GLY A 472 18.32 11.94 23.58
CA GLY A 472 19.15 13.13 23.73
C GLY A 472 19.41 13.92 22.45
N TYR A 473 18.83 13.55 21.31
CA TYR A 473 19.03 14.28 20.06
C TYR A 473 18.81 15.80 20.25
N HIS A 474 19.83 16.57 19.83
CA HIS A 474 20.09 17.94 20.27
C HIS A 474 18.84 18.84 20.29
N PRO A 475 18.43 19.41 21.45
CA PRO A 475 17.19 20.20 21.58
C PRO A 475 17.09 21.36 20.59
N GLY A 476 18.20 22.05 20.31
CA GLY A 476 18.24 23.13 19.33
C GLY A 476 17.99 22.67 17.88
N LYS A 477 18.41 21.44 17.53
CA LYS A 477 18.12 20.85 16.21
C LYS A 477 16.69 20.36 16.15
N THR A 478 16.20 19.78 17.24
CA THR A 478 14.80 19.38 17.39
C THR A 478 13.86 20.58 17.20
N ARG A 479 14.18 21.73 17.81
CA ARG A 479 13.41 22.96 17.60
C ARG A 479 13.45 23.45 16.16
N ALA A 480 14.64 23.56 15.55
CA ALA A 480 14.75 24.01 14.16
C ALA A 480 14.01 23.06 13.19
N ALA A 481 14.11 21.75 13.43
CA ALA A 481 13.40 20.73 12.67
C ALA A 481 11.89 20.84 12.85
N TYR A 482 11.42 20.99 14.09
CA TYR A 482 10.01 21.18 14.42
C TYR A 482 9.44 22.43 13.72
N LEU A 483 10.14 23.56 13.77
CA LEU A 483 9.72 24.78 13.08
C LEU A 483 9.59 24.57 11.56
N ARG A 484 10.54 23.86 10.94
CA ARG A 484 10.44 23.51 9.52
C ARG A 484 9.29 22.54 9.23
N ILE A 485 9.02 21.55 10.09
CA ILE A 485 7.86 20.65 9.95
C ILE A 485 6.56 21.45 9.99
N LEU A 486 6.39 22.34 10.97
CA LEU A 486 5.21 23.20 11.05
C LEU A 486 5.09 24.14 9.84
N TRP A 487 6.23 24.65 9.36
CA TRP A 487 6.28 25.43 8.14
C TRP A 487 5.81 24.64 6.92
N ILE A 488 6.22 23.36 6.79
CA ILE A 488 5.78 22.46 5.70
C ILE A 488 4.28 22.23 5.76
N ILE A 489 3.72 21.97 6.95
CA ILE A 489 2.26 21.81 7.16
C ILE A 489 1.53 23.08 6.70
N GLY A 490 2.02 24.25 7.11
CA GLY A 490 1.46 25.53 6.68
C GLY A 490 1.55 25.75 5.17
N ALA A 491 2.75 25.63 4.60
CA ALA A 491 3.00 25.84 3.17
C ALA A 491 2.09 24.97 2.30
N ARG A 492 1.92 23.69 2.65
CA ARG A 492 1.03 22.78 1.91
C ARG A 492 -0.45 23.11 2.07
N THR A 493 -0.88 23.62 3.23
CA THR A 493 -2.29 24.02 3.41
C THR A 493 -2.65 25.24 2.57
N ILE A 494 -1.67 26.10 2.25
CA ILE A 494 -1.90 27.33 1.50
C ILE A 494 -1.66 27.16 -0.01
N MET A 495 -0.60 26.47 -0.42
CA MET A 495 -0.18 26.48 -1.82
C MET A 495 -1.02 25.52 -2.67
N LYS A 496 -2.12 26.05 -3.24
CA LYS A 496 -2.92 25.38 -4.27
C LYS A 496 -2.13 25.11 -5.56
N ASP A 497 -1.24 26.05 -5.88
CA ASP A 497 -0.47 26.00 -7.11
C ASP A 497 0.71 25.02 -6.95
N ARG A 498 0.47 23.78 -7.38
CA ARG A 498 1.45 22.69 -7.43
C ARG A 498 2.78 23.13 -8.02
N ILE A 499 2.80 24.15 -8.88
CA ILE A 499 4.01 24.69 -9.49
C ILE A 499 5.01 25.17 -8.42
N VAL A 500 4.58 25.91 -7.39
CA VAL A 500 5.50 26.43 -6.35
C VAL A 500 5.92 25.34 -5.37
N LEU A 501 5.01 24.42 -5.02
CA LEU A 501 5.36 23.26 -4.18
C LEU A 501 6.28 22.27 -4.89
N ARG A 502 6.17 22.12 -6.21
CA ARG A 502 7.07 21.29 -7.03
C ARG A 502 8.49 21.82 -7.04
N GLU A 503 8.65 23.15 -7.12
CA GLU A 503 9.97 23.79 -7.07
C GLU A 503 10.66 23.60 -5.71
N GLN A 504 9.91 23.42 -4.64
CA GLN A 504 10.44 23.25 -3.28
C GLN A 504 10.25 21.83 -2.70
N HIS A 505 9.88 20.85 -3.53
CA HIS A 505 9.82 19.42 -3.19
C HIS A 505 8.88 19.00 -2.02
N TYR A 506 8.04 19.90 -1.50
CA TYR A 506 7.17 19.61 -0.34
C TYR A 506 5.92 18.78 -0.65
N GLU A 507 5.58 18.56 -1.94
CA GLU A 507 4.43 17.72 -2.34
C GLU A 507 4.52 16.28 -1.81
N ARG A 508 5.70 15.82 -1.39
CA ARG A 508 5.92 14.44 -0.97
C ARG A 508 5.77 14.17 0.51
N TRP A 509 5.78 15.18 1.39
CA TRP A 509 5.65 15.01 2.84
C TRP A 509 4.24 14.59 3.20
N PRO A 510 3.93 13.31 3.48
CA PRO A 510 2.55 12.90 3.57
C PRO A 510 1.93 13.62 4.75
N MET A 511 0.85 14.37 4.49
CA MET A 511 0.39 15.38 5.45
C MET A 511 0.12 14.76 6.81
N HIS A 512 -0.57 13.62 6.79
CA HIS A 512 -0.85 12.80 7.98
C HIS A 512 0.44 12.43 8.75
N ALA A 513 1.51 12.02 8.06
CA ALA A 513 2.78 11.69 8.66
C ALA A 513 3.50 12.90 9.26
N THR A 514 3.43 14.03 8.55
CA THR A 514 4.06 15.30 8.94
C THR A 514 3.39 15.86 10.20
N GLU A 515 2.06 15.87 10.22
CA GLU A 515 1.26 16.26 11.38
C GLU A 515 1.49 15.33 12.56
N ALA A 516 1.50 14.01 12.35
CA ALA A 516 1.77 13.04 13.41
C ALA A 516 3.15 13.26 14.04
N LYS A 517 4.17 13.56 13.22
CA LYS A 517 5.51 13.91 13.69
C LYS A 517 5.52 15.22 14.49
N ALA A 518 4.79 16.24 14.03
CA ALA A 518 4.63 17.49 14.78
C ALA A 518 3.96 17.25 16.14
N VAL A 519 2.91 16.43 16.20
CA VAL A 519 2.23 16.06 17.45
C VAL A 519 3.17 15.34 18.41
N LEU A 520 3.93 14.37 17.92
CA LEU A 520 4.93 13.68 18.73
C LEU A 520 5.94 14.66 19.32
N LEU A 521 6.43 15.61 18.52
CA LEU A 521 7.38 16.62 18.99
C LEU A 521 6.77 17.57 20.03
N MET A 522 5.48 17.92 19.91
CA MET A 522 4.76 18.68 20.94
C MET A 522 4.65 17.92 22.25
N LYS A 523 4.33 16.62 22.20
CA LYS A 523 4.33 15.73 23.39
C LYS A 523 5.71 15.64 24.05
N LEU A 524 6.77 15.86 23.28
CA LEU A 524 8.16 15.90 23.74
C LEU A 524 8.60 17.32 24.16
N GLY A 525 7.65 18.24 24.36
CA GLY A 525 7.88 19.57 24.92
C GLY A 525 8.18 20.67 23.89
N GLN A 526 7.97 20.43 22.60
CA GLN A 526 8.01 21.53 21.62
C GLN A 526 6.77 22.44 21.78
N ASP A 527 7.00 23.73 21.64
CA ASP A 527 5.99 24.77 21.80
C ASP A 527 4.97 24.74 20.63
N PRO A 528 3.69 24.36 20.88
CA PRO A 528 2.68 24.31 19.83
C PRO A 528 2.33 25.71 19.28
N ASP A 529 2.73 26.75 20.00
CA ASP A 529 2.52 28.15 19.72
C ASP A 529 3.72 28.84 19.05
N ALA A 530 4.68 28.03 18.59
CA ALA A 530 5.89 28.48 17.95
C ALA A 530 5.63 29.51 16.83
N GLN A 531 6.26 30.69 16.96
CA GLN A 531 6.15 31.73 15.95
C GLN A 531 7.03 31.39 14.73
N LEU A 532 6.39 31.27 13.58
CA LEU A 532 7.00 30.97 12.29
C LEU A 532 7.06 32.25 11.45
N SER A 533 8.08 32.36 10.61
CA SER A 533 8.25 33.49 9.72
C SER A 533 8.39 33.03 8.28
N GLY A 534 7.71 33.71 7.37
CA GLY A 534 8.07 33.71 5.96
C GLY A 534 7.44 32.62 5.13
N LEU A 535 6.38 33.00 4.40
CA LEU A 535 6.16 32.51 3.06
C LEU A 535 6.43 33.69 2.14
N LYS A 536 7.71 33.81 1.77
CA LYS A 536 8.15 34.75 0.73
C LYS A 536 7.60 34.23 -0.59
N THR A 537 6.35 34.53 -0.90
CA THR A 537 5.78 34.15 -2.18
C THR A 537 6.28 35.14 -3.23
N ARG A 538 6.96 34.63 -4.26
CA ARG A 538 7.33 35.42 -5.43
C ARG A 538 6.03 35.83 -6.13
N ILE A 539 5.69 37.11 -6.06
CA ILE A 539 4.72 37.67 -6.99
C ILE A 539 5.46 37.84 -8.32
N VAL A 540 4.74 37.62 -9.40
CA VAL A 540 5.11 38.00 -10.77
C VAL A 540 5.88 39.33 -10.71
N GLU A 541 7.09 39.36 -11.29
CA GLU A 541 7.98 40.55 -11.35
C GLU A 541 8.64 41.04 -10.04
N GLY A 542 9.25 40.14 -9.26
CA GLY A 542 10.43 40.50 -8.44
C GLY A 542 10.16 41.25 -7.12
N GLN A 543 8.90 41.53 -6.78
CA GLN A 543 8.54 42.06 -5.46
C GLN A 543 8.28 40.93 -4.46
N TRP A 544 9.01 40.96 -3.35
CA TRP A 544 8.80 40.06 -2.21
C TRP A 544 7.92 40.76 -1.18
N ASN A 545 6.77 40.17 -0.82
CA ASN A 545 6.00 40.65 0.32
C ASN A 545 6.78 40.48 1.63
N ALA A 546 6.51 41.36 2.59
CA ALA A 546 7.04 41.26 3.94
C ALA A 546 6.71 39.88 4.53
N ALA A 547 7.68 39.25 5.20
CA ALA A 547 7.48 37.97 5.86
C ALA A 547 6.47 38.14 7.00
N VAL A 548 5.25 37.64 6.82
CA VAL A 548 4.26 37.57 7.91
C VAL A 548 4.76 36.57 8.93
N LYS A 549 4.72 36.96 10.20
CA LYS A 549 4.94 36.04 11.31
C LYS A 549 3.60 35.43 11.69
N TRP A 550 3.51 34.10 11.80
CA TRP A 550 2.28 33.37 12.07
C TRP A 550 2.55 32.20 13.01
N ARG A 551 1.49 31.59 13.55
CA ARG A 551 1.55 30.40 14.42
C ARG A 551 0.87 29.21 13.75
N PRO A 552 1.23 27.94 14.03
CA PRO A 552 0.61 26.75 13.44
C PRO A 552 -0.91 26.78 13.39
N MET A 553 -1.55 27.28 14.45
CA MET A 553 -3.00 27.42 14.55
C MET A 553 -3.64 28.22 13.41
N HIS A 554 -2.94 29.21 12.83
CA HIS A 554 -3.45 30.02 11.73
C HIS A 554 -3.66 29.22 10.45
N VAL A 555 -2.76 28.28 10.18
CA VAL A 555 -2.68 27.57 8.89
C VAL A 555 -3.06 26.10 8.97
N ALA A 556 -3.24 25.53 10.16
CA ALA A 556 -3.60 24.13 10.35
C ALA A 556 -4.98 23.78 9.76
N GLY A 557 -5.13 22.57 9.21
CA GLY A 557 -6.45 21.98 8.94
C GLY A 557 -7.24 21.70 10.23
N LEU A 558 -8.52 21.28 10.13
CA LEU A 558 -9.36 21.02 11.30
C LEU A 558 -8.76 19.96 12.24
N ASP A 559 -8.33 18.82 11.71
CA ASP A 559 -7.84 17.74 12.56
C ASP A 559 -6.52 18.09 13.25
N PHE A 560 -5.62 18.77 12.55
CA PHE A 560 -4.39 19.29 13.16
C PHE A 560 -4.65 20.44 14.13
N THR A 561 -5.68 21.25 13.90
CA THR A 561 -6.14 22.30 14.83
C THR A 561 -6.56 21.69 16.18
N LYS A 562 -7.33 20.59 16.16
CA LYS A 562 -7.71 19.87 17.38
C LYS A 562 -6.48 19.38 18.13
N LYS A 563 -5.55 18.74 17.42
CA LYS A 563 -4.30 18.23 17.99
C LYS A 563 -3.40 19.34 18.57
N LEU A 564 -3.36 20.52 17.94
CA LEU A 564 -2.65 21.69 18.45
C LEU A 564 -3.29 22.20 19.75
N HIS A 565 -4.62 22.31 19.79
CA HIS A 565 -5.36 22.75 20.97
C HIS A 565 -5.21 21.77 22.13
N GLU A 566 -5.30 20.45 21.87
CA GLU A 566 -5.02 19.39 22.85
C GLU A 566 -3.59 19.47 23.41
N ALA A 567 -2.63 19.93 22.59
CA ALA A 567 -1.25 20.17 23.00
C ALA A 567 -1.06 21.51 23.76
N GLY A 568 -2.13 22.29 23.97
CA GLY A 568 -2.10 23.55 24.71
C GLY A 568 -1.85 24.80 23.86
N ALA A 569 -2.02 24.73 22.54
CA ALA A 569 -1.91 25.92 21.67
C ALA A 569 -3.00 26.95 21.99
N ASP A 570 -2.64 28.23 22.03
CA ASP A 570 -3.54 29.35 22.17
C ASP A 570 -4.39 29.54 20.89
N LEU A 571 -5.69 29.24 21.01
CA LEU A 571 -6.67 29.46 19.93
C LEU A 571 -6.76 30.93 19.50
N ASN A 572 -6.36 31.84 20.39
CA ASN A 572 -6.37 33.29 20.22
C ASN A 572 -4.96 33.88 20.05
N GLY A 573 -3.96 33.00 19.86
CA GLY A 573 -2.56 33.38 19.72
C GLY A 573 -2.39 34.26 18.50
N ALA A 574 -2.08 35.54 18.71
CA ALA A 574 -1.98 36.50 17.62
C ALA A 574 -0.73 36.26 16.76
N ASP A 575 -0.86 36.56 15.48
CA ASP A 575 0.21 36.65 14.51
C ASP A 575 1.08 37.92 14.74
N GLY A 576 2.05 38.18 13.85
CA GLY A 576 2.92 39.36 13.95
C GLY A 576 2.22 40.71 13.76
N GLN A 577 0.96 40.73 13.36
CA GLN A 577 0.14 41.91 13.08
C GLN A 577 -1.04 42.05 14.06
N GLY A 578 -1.18 41.13 15.02
CA GLY A 578 -2.27 41.14 16.00
C GLY A 578 -3.52 40.37 15.57
N ASN A 579 -3.50 39.71 14.41
CA ASN A 579 -4.64 38.90 13.94
C ASN A 579 -4.60 37.52 14.58
N THR A 580 -5.77 37.01 14.95
CA THR A 580 -5.95 35.64 15.47
C THR A 580 -6.12 34.62 14.33
N PRO A 581 -6.09 33.31 14.62
CA PRO A 581 -6.47 32.26 13.68
C PRO A 581 -7.87 32.46 13.07
N LEU A 582 -8.82 32.96 13.86
CA LEU A 582 -10.18 33.23 13.39
C LEU A 582 -10.21 34.44 12.45
N ASP A 583 -9.39 35.47 12.70
CA ASP A 583 -9.23 36.61 11.78
C ASP A 583 -8.70 36.17 10.41
N TRP A 584 -7.75 35.22 10.38
CA TRP A 584 -7.22 34.65 9.14
C TRP A 584 -8.29 33.89 8.35
N LEU A 585 -9.07 33.04 9.05
CA LEU A 585 -10.12 32.23 8.41
C LEU A 585 -11.24 33.09 7.81
N LEU A 586 -11.54 34.25 8.41
CA LEU A 586 -12.56 35.19 7.92
C LEU A 586 -12.04 36.17 6.87
N GLY A 587 -10.72 36.32 6.75
CA GLY A 587 -10.07 37.21 5.78
C GLY A 587 -10.60 37.14 4.34
N PRO A 588 -10.93 35.96 3.78
CA PRO A 588 -11.46 35.84 2.42
C PRO A 588 -12.79 36.58 2.19
N TRP A 589 -13.58 36.83 3.24
CA TRP A 589 -14.85 37.59 3.18
C TRP A 589 -14.68 39.09 3.39
N ASP A 590 -13.46 39.55 3.67
CA ASP A 590 -13.17 40.98 3.76
C ASP A 590 -12.93 41.59 2.37
N THR A 591 -13.09 42.90 2.28
CA THR A 591 -12.68 43.68 1.12
C THR A 591 -11.16 43.61 0.95
N GLY A 592 -10.65 43.73 -0.29
CA GLY A 592 -9.19 43.78 -0.51
C GLY A 592 -8.50 44.92 0.25
N LYS A 593 -9.18 46.06 0.43
CA LYS A 593 -8.71 47.18 1.25
C LYS A 593 -8.68 46.82 2.74
N GLY A 594 -9.73 46.19 3.26
CA GLY A 594 -9.80 45.73 4.65
C GLY A 594 -8.73 44.69 4.97
N ARG A 595 -8.52 43.71 4.09
CA ARG A 595 -7.41 42.74 4.21
C ARG A 595 -6.05 43.45 4.26
N LYS A 596 -5.81 44.41 3.36
CA LYS A 596 -4.54 45.15 3.32
C LYS A 596 -4.30 45.95 4.59
N LEU A 597 -5.33 46.60 5.13
CA LEU A 597 -5.25 47.36 6.38
C LEU A 597 -4.93 46.47 7.58
N ARG A 598 -5.48 45.24 7.61
CA ARG A 598 -5.24 44.25 8.67
C ARG A 598 -3.98 43.41 8.42
N GLY A 599 -3.29 43.67 7.30
CA GLY A 599 -2.13 42.92 6.83
C GLY A 599 -2.39 41.47 6.40
N LEU A 600 -3.66 41.09 6.22
CA LEU A 600 -4.13 39.81 5.68
C LEU A 600 -4.12 39.73 4.15
N ALA A 601 -3.63 40.77 3.45
CA ALA A 601 -3.48 40.78 1.99
C ALA A 601 -2.24 40.00 1.55
N HIS A 602 -2.21 38.71 1.87
CA HIS A 602 -1.16 37.77 1.48
C HIS A 602 -1.76 36.45 1.04
N ARG A 603 -1.00 35.71 0.24
CA ARG A 603 -1.42 34.40 -0.31
C ARG A 603 -1.88 33.40 0.75
N LEU A 604 -1.36 33.47 1.99
CA LEU A 604 -1.81 32.61 3.09
C LEU A 604 -3.26 32.82 3.54
N VAL A 605 -3.95 33.85 3.05
CA VAL A 605 -5.37 34.11 3.28
C VAL A 605 -6.11 34.10 1.96
N GLU A 606 -5.50 34.63 0.89
CA GLU A 606 -6.15 34.78 -0.42
C GLU A 606 -6.21 33.47 -1.23
N ASP A 607 -5.16 32.64 -1.16
CA ASP A 607 -5.02 31.43 -1.99
C ASP A 607 -5.36 30.14 -1.24
N VAL A 608 -5.84 30.22 0.01
CA VAL A 608 -6.09 29.02 0.81
C VAL A 608 -7.24 28.23 0.22
N ASP A 609 -6.86 27.16 -0.47
CA ASP A 609 -7.76 26.15 -0.97
C ASP A 609 -8.16 25.21 0.15
N PHE A 610 -9.16 25.63 0.90
CA PHE A 610 -9.91 24.63 1.65
C PHE A 610 -10.77 23.89 0.63
N ASP A 611 -10.22 22.84 0.04
CA ASP A 611 -10.88 21.92 -0.90
C ASP A 611 -12.08 21.17 -0.27
N ALA A 612 -12.48 21.53 0.94
CA ALA A 612 -13.89 21.69 1.21
C ALA A 612 -14.07 22.98 2.02
N GLU A 613 -14.85 23.94 1.52
CA GLU A 613 -15.40 25.05 2.32
C GLU A 613 -15.87 24.50 3.69
N ARG A 614 -16.47 23.30 3.68
CA ARG A 614 -16.80 22.47 4.85
C ARG A 614 -15.69 22.29 5.90
N ALA A 615 -14.44 22.05 5.49
CA ALA A 615 -13.31 21.91 6.41
C ALA A 615 -12.94 23.26 7.06
N ARG A 616 -13.02 24.36 6.30
CA ARG A 616 -12.87 25.72 6.85
C ARG A 616 -13.97 26.00 7.87
N TRP A 617 -15.21 25.65 7.54
CA TRP A 617 -16.37 25.75 8.43
C TRP A 617 -16.17 24.96 9.72
N GLY A 618 -15.80 23.68 9.60
CA GLY A 618 -15.52 22.85 10.75
C GLY A 618 -14.45 23.45 11.65
N LYS A 619 -13.41 24.07 11.09
CA LYS A 619 -12.39 24.79 11.87
C LYS A 619 -12.94 26.05 12.52
N ILE A 620 -13.70 26.89 11.82
CA ILE A 620 -14.32 28.10 12.39
C ILE A 620 -15.25 27.73 13.55
N ALA A 621 -16.14 26.75 13.34
CA ALA A 621 -17.05 26.26 14.37
C ALA A 621 -16.28 25.72 15.58
N TYR A 622 -15.24 24.91 15.35
CA TYR A 622 -14.38 24.40 16.42
C TYR A 622 -13.72 25.52 17.21
N LEU A 623 -13.14 26.53 16.55
CA LEU A 623 -12.53 27.67 17.24
C LEU A 623 -13.55 28.42 18.08
N ILE A 624 -14.70 28.79 17.53
CA ILE A 624 -15.75 29.53 18.27
C ILE A 624 -16.22 28.73 19.49
N LYS A 625 -16.52 27.44 19.31
CA LYS A 625 -16.97 26.55 20.39
C LYS A 625 -15.97 26.48 21.54
N ASN A 626 -14.68 26.59 21.25
CA ASN A 626 -13.60 26.50 22.22
C ASN A 626 -13.06 27.88 22.65
N GLY A 627 -13.79 28.98 22.41
CA GLY A 627 -13.44 30.32 22.90
C GLY A 627 -12.47 31.10 21.99
N GLY A 628 -12.37 30.70 20.73
CA GLY A 628 -11.68 31.45 19.68
C GLY A 628 -12.42 32.76 19.37
N ILE A 629 -11.68 33.87 19.31
CA ILE A 629 -12.18 35.21 19.02
C ILE A 629 -11.49 35.80 17.79
N ALA A 630 -12.22 36.60 17.03
CA ALA A 630 -11.65 37.42 15.96
C ALA A 630 -11.40 38.82 16.52
N ARG A 631 -10.14 39.26 16.59
CA ARG A 631 -9.77 40.54 17.20
C ARG A 631 -9.84 41.70 16.23
N SER A 632 -9.46 41.47 14.97
CA SER A 632 -9.33 42.53 13.96
C SER A 632 -10.46 42.52 12.94
N THR A 633 -11.25 41.45 12.89
CA THR A 633 -12.31 41.27 11.89
C THR A 633 -13.54 42.14 12.18
N PRO A 634 -13.91 43.08 11.28
CA PRO A 634 -15.10 43.91 11.46
C PRO A 634 -16.40 43.09 11.46
N GLY A 635 -17.41 43.55 12.20
CA GLY A 635 -18.72 42.90 12.25
C GLY A 635 -19.41 42.73 10.87
N GLN A 636 -19.07 43.58 9.89
CA GLN A 636 -19.56 43.44 8.51
C GLN A 636 -19.02 42.20 7.80
N VAL A 637 -17.77 41.80 8.07
CA VAL A 637 -17.18 40.58 7.52
C VAL A 637 -17.85 39.35 8.12
N TRP A 638 -18.12 39.39 9.44
CA TRP A 638 -18.94 38.39 10.11
C TRP A 638 -20.33 38.26 9.50
N HIS A 639 -21.01 39.39 9.27
CA HIS A 639 -22.32 39.40 8.64
C HIS A 639 -22.27 38.81 7.23
N SER A 640 -21.29 39.19 6.41
CA SER A 640 -21.10 38.63 5.07
C SER A 640 -20.87 37.12 5.12
N PHE A 641 -20.03 36.66 6.04
CA PHE A 641 -19.75 35.24 6.27
C PHE A 641 -21.01 34.48 6.67
N THR A 642 -21.75 34.94 7.68
CA THR A 642 -22.97 34.28 8.17
C THR A 642 -24.09 34.31 7.14
N SER A 643 -24.32 35.44 6.47
CA SER A 643 -25.43 35.58 5.49
C SER A 643 -25.24 34.66 4.29
N ARG A 644 -24.00 34.52 3.79
CA ARG A 644 -23.69 33.62 2.68
C ARG A 644 -23.93 32.13 3.01
N HIS A 645 -23.94 31.77 4.29
CA HIS A 645 -24.01 30.36 4.72
C HIS A 645 -25.29 30.00 5.47
N ALA A 646 -26.03 30.99 5.93
CA ALA A 646 -27.42 30.80 6.36
C ALA A 646 -28.27 30.15 5.24
N GLU A 647 -27.93 30.41 3.97
CA GLU A 647 -28.58 29.81 2.81
C GLU A 647 -28.18 28.34 2.53
N GLN A 648 -27.04 27.89 3.05
CA GLN A 648 -26.54 26.52 2.87
C GLN A 648 -26.98 25.57 3.99
N LEU A 649 -27.60 26.08 5.06
CA LEU A 649 -28.24 25.27 6.09
C LEU A 649 -29.52 24.64 5.50
N PRO A 650 -29.71 23.30 5.59
CA PRO A 650 -30.96 22.68 5.19
C PRO A 650 -32.10 23.34 5.97
N ARG A 651 -33.10 23.91 5.27
CA ARG A 651 -34.36 24.35 5.88
C ARG A 651 -35.10 23.11 6.40
N GLN A 652 -34.74 22.61 7.57
CA GLN A 652 -35.61 21.68 8.28
C GLN A 652 -36.84 22.48 8.72
N SER A 653 -38.00 22.11 8.19
CA SER A 653 -39.30 22.52 8.68
C SER A 653 -39.47 21.98 10.09
N VAL A 654 -39.05 22.76 11.09
CA VAL A 654 -39.36 22.50 12.49
C VAL A 654 -40.85 22.70 12.68
N SER A 655 -41.61 21.61 12.73
CA SER A 655 -42.97 21.64 13.24
C SER A 655 -42.90 21.96 14.73
N ILE A 656 -43.27 23.18 15.09
CA ILE A 656 -43.37 23.62 16.48
C ILE A 656 -44.55 22.86 17.13
N VAL A 657 -44.25 21.74 17.79
CA VAL A 657 -45.19 21.13 18.75
C VAL A 657 -45.21 22.03 19.99
N LYS A 658 -46.29 22.78 20.17
CA LYS A 658 -46.54 23.53 21.41
C LYS A 658 -46.65 22.54 22.57
N ARG A 659 -45.65 22.52 23.46
CA ARG A 659 -45.78 21.90 24.79
C ARG A 659 -46.71 22.78 25.65
N HIS A 660 -47.82 22.22 26.12
CA HIS A 660 -48.56 22.76 27.25
C HIS A 660 -47.84 22.43 28.56
N GLY A 661 -47.84 23.38 29.49
CA GLY A 661 -47.14 23.31 30.77
C GLY A 661 -47.73 22.29 31.75
N PRO A 662 -47.02 22.01 32.86
CA PRO A 662 -47.38 20.94 33.78
C PRO A 662 -48.44 21.41 34.78
N GLY A 663 -49.50 20.62 34.93
CA GLY A 663 -50.52 20.78 35.96
C GLY A 663 -51.04 19.40 36.39
N ASP A 664 -50.61 19.02 37.59
CA ASP A 664 -50.98 17.98 38.58
C ASP A 664 -52.02 16.86 38.32
N PRO A 665 -51.94 15.76 39.12
CA PRO A 665 -52.46 14.44 38.78
C PRO A 665 -53.80 14.13 39.45
N GLN A 666 -54.68 13.38 38.77
CA GLN A 666 -55.68 12.52 39.42
C GLN A 666 -56.03 11.29 38.59
N ASP A 667 -56.44 10.27 39.34
CA ASP A 667 -56.55 8.85 39.06
C ASP A 667 -57.59 8.38 38.03
N SER A 668 -57.37 7.12 37.63
CA SER A 668 -58.36 6.04 37.42
C SER A 668 -59.06 5.84 36.05
N ALA A 669 -58.63 4.75 35.40
CA ALA A 669 -59.42 3.55 35.08
C ALA A 669 -60.42 3.50 33.87
N VAL A 670 -60.21 2.44 33.06
CA VAL A 670 -61.19 1.58 32.35
C VAL A 670 -61.74 2.02 30.97
N ASN A 671 -61.19 1.37 29.92
CA ASN A 671 -61.82 0.45 28.96
C ASN A 671 -63.11 0.85 28.19
N LEU A 672 -63.04 0.74 26.84
CA LEU A 672 -63.95 0.04 25.90
C LEU A 672 -64.23 0.80 24.58
N GLY A 673 -64.09 0.09 23.46
CA GLY A 673 -65.10 0.09 22.38
C GLY A 673 -64.85 0.96 21.13
N GLU A 674 -64.47 0.29 20.03
CA GLU A 674 -64.89 0.57 18.64
C GLU A 674 -66.44 0.67 18.50
N PRO A 675 -67.09 1.04 17.35
CA PRO A 675 -66.60 0.96 15.96
C PRO A 675 -67.05 2.03 14.91
N VAL A 676 -66.31 2.01 13.80
CA VAL A 676 -66.70 2.05 12.36
C VAL A 676 -68.03 2.70 11.93
N SER A 677 -67.96 3.64 10.97
CA SER A 677 -68.92 3.72 9.87
C SER A 677 -68.27 4.16 8.56
N LYS A 678 -68.47 3.33 7.52
CA LYS A 678 -68.22 3.62 6.09
C LYS A 678 -69.31 4.54 5.53
N ASP A 679 -68.97 5.26 4.46
CA ASP A 679 -69.77 5.47 3.24
C ASP A 679 -68.98 6.43 2.32
N LYS A 680 -69.22 6.58 1.02
CA LYS A 680 -69.61 5.72 -0.12
C LYS A 680 -69.79 6.72 -1.29
N ASP A 681 -69.29 6.34 -2.46
CA ASP A 681 -69.71 6.80 -3.81
C ASP A 681 -69.49 8.30 -4.15
N GLY A 682 -69.05 8.75 -5.32
CA GLY A 682 -68.77 8.12 -6.60
C GLY A 682 -68.68 9.21 -7.69
N ASN A 683 -67.82 8.96 -8.69
CA ASN A 683 -67.83 9.45 -10.08
C ASN A 683 -67.49 10.92 -10.48
N LEU A 684 -66.31 11.02 -11.12
CA LEU A 684 -66.05 11.29 -12.56
C LEU A 684 -66.77 12.44 -13.28
N SER A 685 -65.96 13.40 -13.77
CA SER A 685 -66.19 14.10 -15.05
C SER A 685 -64.87 14.62 -15.63
N SER A 686 -64.75 14.46 -16.94
CA SER A 686 -63.59 14.70 -17.82
C SER A 686 -63.45 16.15 -18.28
N ARG A 687 -62.21 16.57 -18.63
CA ARG A 687 -61.90 17.29 -19.88
C ARG A 687 -60.39 17.49 -20.10
N LEU A 688 -59.96 17.10 -21.30
CA LEU A 688 -58.66 17.30 -21.93
C LEU A 688 -58.40 18.78 -22.26
N THR A 689 -57.16 19.24 -22.10
CA THR A 689 -56.32 19.84 -23.17
C THR A 689 -54.89 20.06 -22.70
N GLY A 690 -53.90 19.56 -23.47
CA GLY A 690 -52.72 20.35 -23.87
C GLY A 690 -51.37 20.13 -23.16
N ASN A 691 -50.51 19.35 -23.83
CA ASN A 691 -49.04 19.51 -23.98
C ASN A 691 -48.06 19.21 -22.82
N THR A 692 -47.45 18.03 -22.97
CA THR A 692 -46.10 17.53 -22.64
C THR A 692 -44.94 18.53 -22.45
N HIS A 693 -44.17 18.37 -21.36
CA HIS A 693 -42.81 17.77 -21.37
C HIS A 693 -42.23 17.51 -19.95
N ILE A 694 -41.85 16.24 -19.69
CA ILE A 694 -40.72 15.70 -18.91
C ILE A 694 -40.53 16.14 -17.44
N ALA A 695 -40.95 15.27 -16.50
CA ALA A 695 -40.21 14.88 -15.29
C ALA A 695 -40.89 13.67 -14.62
N THR A 696 -40.50 12.46 -15.01
CA THR A 696 -40.91 11.20 -14.35
C THR A 696 -39.80 10.73 -13.41
N GLY A 697 -40.16 10.40 -12.17
CA GLY A 697 -39.44 9.38 -11.41
C GLY A 697 -39.01 9.72 -9.99
N PHE A 698 -39.89 10.21 -9.12
CA PHE A 698 -39.75 10.08 -7.65
C PHE A 698 -41.12 10.17 -6.98
N SER A 699 -41.97 9.16 -7.20
CA SER A 699 -43.19 8.95 -6.42
C SER A 699 -43.64 7.51 -6.59
N ASP A 700 -42.91 6.58 -5.98
CA ASP A 700 -43.39 5.24 -5.66
C ASP A 700 -42.51 4.66 -4.54
N MET A 701 -42.68 5.18 -3.32
CA MET A 701 -42.19 4.51 -2.10
C MET A 701 -42.89 5.00 -0.83
N VAL A 702 -44.20 5.26 -0.90
CA VAL A 702 -45.03 5.40 0.31
C VAL A 702 -46.38 4.73 0.05
N THR A 703 -46.38 3.39 0.02
CA THR A 703 -47.52 2.55 0.43
C THR A 703 -47.08 1.10 0.49
N ARG A 704 -46.67 0.66 1.69
CA ARG A 704 -46.81 -0.71 2.24
C ARG A 704 -46.06 -0.77 3.56
N LYS A 705 -46.77 -0.47 4.65
CA LYS A 705 -46.32 -0.68 6.02
C LYS A 705 -47.38 -1.45 6.79
N GLU A 706 -47.58 -2.71 6.41
CA GLU A 706 -48.33 -3.69 7.20
C GLU A 706 -47.77 -5.09 6.94
N ALA A 707 -46.69 -5.43 7.65
CA ALA A 707 -46.35 -6.79 8.07
C ALA A 707 -45.20 -6.66 9.07
N GLY A 708 -45.44 -7.05 10.31
CA GLY A 708 -44.47 -6.93 11.39
C GLY A 708 -43.29 -7.87 11.21
N GLU A 709 -42.17 -7.34 10.73
CA GLU A 709 -40.86 -7.98 10.82
C GLU A 709 -39.86 -7.04 11.49
N THR A 710 -39.26 -7.52 12.57
CA THR A 710 -38.17 -6.86 13.29
C THR A 710 -36.90 -6.97 12.47
N VAL A 711 -36.49 -5.89 11.80
CA VAL A 711 -35.17 -5.80 11.16
C VAL A 711 -34.22 -5.10 12.14
N THR A 712 -33.26 -5.85 12.67
CA THR A 712 -32.06 -5.29 13.32
C THR A 712 -31.19 -4.61 12.27
N TYR A 713 -31.05 -3.28 12.38
CA TYR A 713 -30.11 -2.52 11.56
C TYR A 713 -28.68 -2.68 12.10
N THR A 714 -27.81 -3.25 11.27
CA THR A 714 -26.37 -3.17 11.40
C THR A 714 -25.88 -1.77 10.99
N ASN A 715 -25.21 -1.09 11.92
CA ASN A 715 -24.26 0.01 11.76
C ASN A 715 -24.36 0.85 10.46
N LEU A 716 -25.10 1.96 10.53
CA LEU A 716 -24.71 3.17 9.82
C LEU A 716 -23.55 3.79 10.62
N GLY A 717 -22.37 3.90 9.99
CA GLY A 717 -21.15 4.43 10.61
C GLY A 717 -21.25 5.89 11.06
N ASP A 718 -20.18 6.35 11.71
CA ASP A 718 -20.00 7.59 12.49
C ASP A 718 -20.46 8.93 11.84
N ASP A 719 -20.89 8.95 10.59
CA ASP A 719 -21.24 10.18 9.85
C ASP A 719 -22.60 10.79 10.24
N GLY A 720 -23.54 10.01 10.79
CA GLY A 720 -24.85 10.51 11.23
C GLY A 720 -24.79 11.38 12.48
N ASN A 721 -23.97 10.99 13.46
CA ASN A 721 -23.78 11.71 14.72
C ASN A 721 -23.01 13.03 14.56
N LEU A 722 -22.23 13.17 13.47
CA LEU A 722 -21.51 14.41 13.18
C LEU A 722 -22.45 15.54 12.75
N LEU A 723 -23.59 15.25 12.14
CA LEU A 723 -24.55 16.25 11.67
C LEU A 723 -25.40 16.85 12.79
N GLU A 724 -25.83 16.07 13.78
CA GLU A 724 -26.59 16.61 14.93
C GLU A 724 -25.72 17.48 15.83
N ASN A 725 -24.52 17.01 16.18
CA ASN A 725 -23.54 17.81 16.93
C ASN A 725 -23.14 19.11 16.19
N TYR A 726 -23.15 19.07 14.85
CA TYR A 726 -22.87 20.24 14.00
C TYR A 726 -23.95 21.34 14.10
N PHE A 727 -25.22 21.01 14.34
CA PHE A 727 -26.29 22.01 14.47
C PHE A 727 -26.30 22.71 15.83
N GLU A 728 -26.07 21.97 16.92
CA GLU A 728 -26.01 22.55 18.26
C GLU A 728 -24.83 23.52 18.40
N ASP A 729 -23.67 23.18 17.84
CA ASP A 729 -22.49 24.03 17.81
C ASP A 729 -22.71 25.34 17.04
N LEU A 730 -23.54 25.29 16.00
CA LEU A 730 -23.89 26.45 15.16
C LEU A 730 -24.81 27.42 15.89
N GLN A 731 -25.79 26.89 16.63
CA GLN A 731 -26.69 27.69 17.47
C GLN A 731 -25.91 28.38 18.61
N LEU A 732 -24.95 27.67 19.19
CA LEU A 732 -24.06 28.20 20.24
C LEU A 732 -23.15 29.32 19.69
N ALA A 733 -22.55 29.13 18.51
CA ALA A 733 -21.69 30.12 17.87
C ALA A 733 -22.43 31.42 17.51
N VAL A 734 -23.64 31.30 16.93
CA VAL A 734 -24.50 32.45 16.62
C VAL A 734 -24.90 33.19 17.89
N THR A 735 -25.22 32.47 18.98
CA THR A 735 -25.59 33.06 20.27
C THR A 735 -24.40 33.78 20.92
N HIS A 736 -23.20 33.20 20.87
CA HIS A 736 -21.98 33.79 21.45
C HIS A 736 -21.52 35.06 20.70
N CYS A 737 -21.52 35.04 19.36
CA CYS A 737 -21.25 36.22 18.54
C CYS A 737 -22.29 37.34 18.75
N SER A 738 -23.55 36.97 19.03
CA SER A 738 -24.62 37.92 19.34
C SER A 738 -24.45 38.59 20.70
N GLY A 739 -23.83 37.92 21.69
CA GLY A 739 -23.56 38.47 23.03
C GLY A 739 -22.42 39.48 23.06
N LEU A 740 -21.31 39.22 22.35
CA LEU A 740 -20.15 40.13 22.27
C LEU A 740 -20.46 41.44 21.54
N ALA A 741 -21.48 41.47 20.69
CA ALA A 741 -21.91 42.67 19.98
C ALA A 741 -22.74 43.64 20.84
N VAL A 742 -23.10 43.30 22.08
CA VAL A 742 -24.09 44.05 22.90
C VAL A 742 -23.50 45.27 23.63
N GLU A 743 -22.19 45.33 23.86
CA GLU A 743 -21.55 46.40 24.67
C GLU A 743 -21.24 47.69 23.89
N SER A 744 -22.28 48.31 23.29
CA SER A 744 -22.18 49.66 22.74
C SER A 744 -23.17 50.59 23.44
N SER A 745 -22.67 51.73 23.94
CA SER A 745 -23.43 52.74 24.66
C SER A 745 -24.18 53.74 23.76
N GLU A 746 -24.11 53.61 22.44
CA GLU A 746 -24.69 54.59 21.50
C GLU A 746 -26.16 54.27 21.12
N PRO A 747 -27.08 55.26 21.20
CA PRO A 747 -28.51 55.07 20.94
C PRO A 747 -28.88 54.67 19.50
N GLU A 748 -28.15 55.15 18.49
CA GLU A 748 -28.41 54.84 17.08
C GLU A 748 -28.16 53.35 16.78
N ILE A 749 -27.12 52.77 17.40
CA ILE A 749 -26.80 51.34 17.29
C ILE A 749 -27.90 50.47 17.92
N ARG A 750 -28.63 50.96 18.95
CA ARG A 750 -29.79 50.23 19.51
C ARG A 750 -30.97 50.17 18.53
N LYS A 751 -31.12 51.17 17.65
CA LYS A 751 -32.24 51.24 16.70
C LYS A 751 -32.02 50.29 15.53
N GLU A 752 -30.81 50.23 15.00
CA GLU A 752 -30.40 49.22 14.00
C GLU A 752 -30.41 47.80 14.58
N LYS A 753 -30.02 47.62 15.86
CA LYS A 753 -30.10 46.32 16.55
C LYS A 753 -31.53 45.82 16.77
N ARG A 754 -32.53 46.70 16.99
CA ARG A 754 -33.94 46.29 17.06
C ARG A 754 -34.48 45.85 15.70
N ALA A 755 -34.05 46.50 14.61
CA ALA A 755 -34.39 46.07 13.25
C ALA A 755 -33.78 44.70 12.92
N PHE A 756 -32.55 44.44 13.39
CA PHE A 756 -31.89 43.13 13.30
C PHE A 756 -32.69 42.03 14.04
N TRP A 757 -33.14 42.28 15.27
CA TRP A 757 -33.93 41.32 16.05
C TRP A 757 -35.33 41.04 15.45
N TRP A 758 -35.92 42.00 14.76
CA TRP A 758 -37.22 41.82 14.11
C TRP A 758 -37.11 40.94 12.85
N ASN A 759 -36.02 41.05 12.11
CA ASN A 759 -35.77 40.24 10.91
C ASN A 759 -35.21 38.84 11.19
N ALA A 760 -34.53 38.61 12.32
CA ALA A 760 -34.02 37.29 12.70
C ALA A 760 -35.08 36.36 13.32
N ARG A 761 -36.27 36.89 13.64
CA ARG A 761 -37.36 36.16 14.31
C ARG A 761 -38.46 35.69 13.35
N GLY A 762 -38.46 36.17 12.11
CA GLY A 762 -39.27 35.65 11.00
C GLY A 762 -38.40 34.80 10.08
#